data_AF-A0A818J1F3-F1
#
_entry.id   AF-A0A818J1F3-F1
#
_cell.length_a   1.000
_cell.length_b   1.000
_cell.length_c   1.000
_cell.angle_alpha   90.00
_cell.angle_beta   90.00
_cell.angle_gamma   90.00
#
_symmetry.space_group_name_H-M   'P 1'
#
loop_
_entity.id
_entity.type
_entity.pdbx_description
1 polymer ?
#
loop_
_entity_poly.entity_id
_entity_poly.type
_entity_poly.pdbx_seq_one_letter_code
_entity_poly.pdbx_strand_id
1 'polypeptide(L)'
;MGCGTSHNAAAHEPMNSNAAIATTMPSTKQQETVKSTQSTSQKSSGNCCTAKLKTFFLIKYHSYFLATINVLITCHQNEKNVADRLRSQLIELKFNCYTLTDTTPSSIVARANLVRWSDVFISIISRSYQRAFCCMETINYAKDIRKPIVVILGESNFQPYGALGAISAGAVHTMLLDDDGTSENVVTQLSNIISNQKIKKNSKNVTDPAKMEANNDKVNLIHGETQCTILICTVDDGAAVAQLVYDDFISNNLNVGFENLSKSNAACSIKRCNVLVPILTAQFEQTPMCRGALEEARRLQKPIVPVIAIKDWRPEDWLGLTIAGCIFFRIFDKGGAYKPIFDSCRMMDLRVDVEVACRPIPSQAEREKAEIKSLKEKIEECKGKLQAWPPTRKPRTLNILTDRQPVRVRLDEPNAKLCFTHIHHTLTRLDLKAPPPMLDEYGLPKRREVDCMISYQWDNQIFVRKVYEDMSMREIRVWFDIWGSMQRNANEAMATGVECAKVLLVFLSKAYLDSANCQMEFRYAVKRGKGFVIIRTEPNIQLDPWMIEAIQGFPQYEIYSYSTLEALINGVPTIDVIMQAVRKVGHAQPPDVVDDCSAELFELRCLLDDARDAISAESGQSRFKTCTRCGQKFDEYTKGGCKNHRAYYMGGTILEGRWVCCRQQERDSPGCDSCDHTDVNRVFTVDPSYGTWTWVPP
;
A
#
# COMPACT_ATOMS: atom_id res chain seq x y z
N MET A 1 43.33 42.01 -18.77
CA MET A 1 44.37 41.33 -19.57
C MET A 1 43.84 39.93 -19.80
N GLY A 2 43.49 39.41 -20.98
CA GLY A 2 43.82 39.72 -22.37
C GLY A 2 44.07 38.36 -23.08
N CYS A 3 43.55 38.20 -24.30
CA CYS A 3 43.56 37.01 -25.20
C CYS A 3 42.46 35.96 -24.93
N GLY A 4 41.63 35.53 -25.89
CA GLY A 4 41.61 35.64 -27.36
C GLY A 4 41.25 34.26 -27.94
N THR A 5 40.00 34.02 -28.36
CA THR A 5 39.49 33.94 -29.76
C THR A 5 40.16 32.95 -30.72
N SER A 6 39.38 31.95 -31.20
CA SER A 6 39.28 31.49 -32.61
C SER A 6 38.14 30.45 -32.71
N HIS A 7 36.97 30.72 -33.28
CA HIS A 7 36.58 30.76 -34.71
C HIS A 7 36.72 29.46 -35.51
N ASN A 8 35.58 28.83 -35.86
CA ASN A 8 35.05 28.59 -37.22
C ASN A 8 33.79 27.69 -37.08
N ALA A 9 32.55 28.06 -37.45
CA ALA A 9 31.96 28.70 -38.64
C ALA A 9 31.61 27.74 -39.79
N ALA A 10 30.40 27.96 -40.34
CA ALA A 10 29.79 27.50 -41.60
C ALA A 10 29.10 26.12 -41.58
N ALA A 11 27.86 25.92 -42.08
CA ALA A 11 26.87 26.75 -42.81
C ALA A 11 25.47 26.07 -42.65
N HIS A 12 24.31 26.74 -42.49
CA HIS A 12 23.48 27.44 -43.51
C HIS A 12 23.39 26.62 -44.84
N GLU A 13 22.25 26.25 -45.44
CA GLU A 13 20.92 26.87 -45.57
C GLU A 13 20.03 25.93 -46.47
N PRO A 14 18.86 26.29 -47.07
CA PRO A 14 17.50 26.25 -46.50
C PRO A 14 16.41 25.69 -47.47
N MET A 15 15.13 25.99 -47.16
CA MET A 15 13.97 26.13 -48.09
C MET A 15 13.35 24.81 -48.62
N ASN A 16 12.04 24.64 -48.86
CA ASN A 16 10.89 25.55 -49.01
C ASN A 16 9.59 24.71 -48.94
N SER A 17 8.55 25.17 -48.24
CA SER A 17 7.27 25.70 -48.78
C SER A 17 6.13 24.71 -49.15
N ASN A 18 4.96 24.98 -48.55
CA ASN A 18 3.59 24.97 -49.10
C ASN A 18 3.00 23.69 -49.75
N ALA A 19 1.88 23.21 -49.18
CA ALA A 19 0.64 22.96 -49.92
C ALA A 19 -0.56 22.80 -48.98
N ALA A 20 -1.72 23.30 -49.43
CA ALA A 20 -2.96 23.46 -48.70
C ALA A 20 -4.05 22.47 -49.16
N ILE A 21 -5.00 22.18 -48.26
CA ILE A 21 -6.45 21.89 -48.46
C ILE A 21 -6.84 20.72 -49.40
N ALA A 22 -7.55 19.72 -48.84
CA ALA A 22 -8.89 19.29 -49.29
C ALA A 22 -9.46 18.10 -48.48
N THR A 23 -10.61 18.38 -47.87
CA THR A 23 -11.84 17.57 -47.71
C THR A 23 -11.99 16.27 -48.51
N THR A 24 -12.44 15.17 -47.88
CA THR A 24 -13.69 14.43 -48.22
C THR A 24 -13.94 13.20 -47.33
N MET A 25 -15.21 12.99 -46.95
CA MET A 25 -15.76 11.75 -46.36
C MET A 25 -15.84 10.63 -47.43
N PRO A 26 -16.14 9.39 -47.02
CA PRO A 26 -17.48 8.88 -47.36
C PRO A 26 -18.16 8.01 -46.29
N SER A 27 -19.49 8.10 -46.29
CA SER A 27 -20.45 7.20 -45.66
C SER A 27 -21.02 6.22 -46.68
N THR A 28 -21.45 5.02 -46.26
CA THR A 28 -22.75 4.34 -46.52
C THR A 28 -22.66 2.82 -46.26
N LYS A 29 -23.43 2.32 -45.28
CA LYS A 29 -24.65 1.47 -45.37
C LYS A 29 -24.39 -0.03 -45.62
N GLN A 30 -24.90 -0.88 -44.72
CA GLN A 30 -26.12 -1.66 -44.97
C GLN A 30 -26.65 -2.35 -43.69
N GLN A 31 -27.96 -2.21 -43.49
CA GLN A 31 -28.81 -2.92 -42.54
C GLN A 31 -29.31 -4.21 -43.18
N GLU A 32 -29.51 -5.27 -42.40
CA GLU A 32 -30.53 -6.28 -42.70
C GLU A 32 -31.10 -6.88 -41.40
N THR A 33 -32.34 -6.50 -41.11
CA THR A 33 -33.32 -7.21 -40.28
C THR A 33 -33.99 -8.31 -41.10
N VAL A 34 -34.46 -9.41 -40.48
CA VAL A 34 -35.86 -9.89 -40.53
C VAL A 34 -36.06 -11.33 -39.97
N LYS A 35 -36.95 -11.37 -38.96
CA LYS A 35 -38.06 -12.30 -38.62
C LYS A 35 -37.86 -13.77 -38.23
N SER A 36 -38.47 -14.01 -37.07
CA SER A 36 -39.14 -15.19 -36.53
C SER A 36 -40.19 -15.85 -37.43
N THR A 37 -40.35 -17.17 -37.26
CA THR A 37 -41.65 -17.85 -37.45
C THR A 37 -41.79 -19.03 -36.49
N GLN A 38 -42.88 -19.01 -35.72
CA GLN A 38 -43.46 -20.12 -34.96
C GLN A 38 -44.11 -21.13 -35.92
N SER A 39 -44.24 -22.40 -35.54
CA SER A 39 -45.54 -22.98 -35.10
C SER A 39 -45.60 -24.53 -35.09
N THR A 40 -46.34 -25.03 -34.09
CA THR A 40 -47.31 -26.15 -34.10
C THR A 40 -46.89 -27.63 -34.15
N SER A 41 -46.91 -28.21 -32.93
CA SER A 41 -47.63 -29.43 -32.47
C SER A 41 -48.35 -30.36 -33.47
N GLN A 42 -48.21 -31.69 -33.28
CA GLN A 42 -49.31 -32.59 -32.81
C GLN A 42 -48.89 -34.08 -32.64
N LYS A 43 -49.12 -34.59 -31.43
CA LYS A 43 -49.76 -35.86 -30.97
C LYS A 43 -49.39 -37.27 -31.49
N SER A 44 -49.08 -38.12 -30.48
CA SER A 44 -49.52 -39.52 -30.18
C SER A 44 -49.15 -40.64 -31.17
N SER A 45 -48.82 -41.88 -30.82
CA SER A 45 -49.00 -42.74 -29.64
C SER A 45 -48.15 -44.02 -29.82
N GLY A 46 -47.82 -44.76 -28.74
CA GLY A 46 -47.41 -46.17 -28.83
C GLY A 46 -46.36 -46.64 -27.81
N ASN A 47 -46.81 -47.39 -26.80
CA ASN A 47 -46.05 -48.14 -25.78
C ASN A 47 -45.00 -49.10 -26.42
N CYS A 48 -43.91 -49.57 -25.80
CA CYS A 48 -43.73 -50.08 -24.43
C CYS A 48 -42.23 -50.23 -24.07
N CYS A 49 -41.96 -50.26 -22.76
CA CYS A 49 -40.99 -51.14 -22.08
C CYS A 49 -39.55 -50.61 -21.84
N THR A 50 -39.37 -50.12 -20.61
CA THR A 50 -38.24 -50.32 -19.67
C THR A 50 -36.80 -50.00 -20.11
N ALA A 51 -36.34 -48.79 -19.77
CA ALA A 51 -35.00 -48.54 -19.22
C ALA A 51 -34.95 -47.18 -18.49
N LYS A 52 -34.65 -47.17 -17.19
CA LYS A 52 -34.36 -45.95 -16.41
C LYS A 52 -33.01 -45.37 -16.87
N LEU A 53 -33.04 -44.39 -17.76
CA LEU A 53 -31.89 -43.56 -18.12
C LEU A 53 -31.74 -42.41 -17.10
N LYS A 54 -30.72 -42.50 -16.24
CA LYS A 54 -30.06 -41.34 -15.65
C LYS A 54 -29.32 -40.63 -16.79
N THR A 55 -29.83 -39.50 -17.26
CA THR A 55 -29.16 -38.71 -18.30
C THR A 55 -27.93 -38.01 -17.70
N PHE A 56 -26.78 -38.64 -17.89
CA PHE A 56 -25.47 -38.00 -17.84
C PHE A 56 -25.39 -36.97 -18.97
N PHE A 57 -25.22 -35.68 -18.64
CA PHE A 57 -24.74 -34.69 -19.61
C PHE A 57 -23.23 -34.91 -19.80
N LEU A 58 -22.88 -35.63 -20.87
CA LEU A 58 -21.51 -35.79 -21.34
C LEU A 58 -21.03 -34.47 -21.96
N ILE A 59 -20.27 -33.69 -21.19
CA ILE A 59 -19.34 -32.70 -21.72
C ILE A 59 -18.27 -33.49 -22.50
N LYS A 60 -18.14 -33.21 -23.81
CA LYS A 60 -17.07 -33.74 -24.65
C LYS A 60 -15.71 -33.27 -24.09
N TYR A 61 -15.07 -34.11 -23.29
CA TYR A 61 -13.68 -33.96 -22.90
C TYR A 61 -12.80 -34.26 -24.11
N HIS A 62 -12.09 -33.23 -24.59
CA HIS A 62 -10.87 -33.45 -25.36
C HIS A 62 -9.85 -34.13 -24.43
N SER A 63 -9.57 -35.39 -24.70
CA SER A 63 -8.51 -36.19 -24.10
C SER A 63 -7.13 -35.70 -24.57
N TYR A 64 -6.74 -34.53 -24.07
CA TYR A 64 -5.34 -34.24 -23.78
C TYR A 64 -5.13 -34.58 -22.30
N PHE A 65 -4.05 -35.28 -21.97
CA PHE A 65 -3.59 -35.47 -20.60
C PHE A 65 -3.25 -34.08 -20.02
N LEU A 66 -4.25 -33.31 -19.59
CA LEU A 66 -4.05 -32.07 -18.86
C LEU A 66 -3.42 -32.48 -17.53
N ALA A 67 -2.17 -32.08 -17.32
CA ALA A 67 -1.51 -32.27 -16.05
C ALA A 67 -2.40 -31.71 -14.93
N THR A 68 -2.62 -32.51 -13.88
CA THR A 68 -3.40 -32.14 -12.70
C THR A 68 -2.91 -30.80 -12.14
N ILE A 69 -3.82 -29.85 -11.93
CA ILE A 69 -3.50 -28.53 -11.38
C ILE A 69 -3.25 -28.68 -9.87
N ASN A 70 -2.11 -28.16 -9.40
CA ASN A 70 -1.76 -28.16 -7.99
C ASN A 70 -2.36 -26.93 -7.29
N VAL A 71 -3.08 -27.14 -6.20
CA VAL A 71 -3.78 -26.11 -5.43
C VAL A 71 -3.27 -26.13 -3.99
N LEU A 72 -2.77 -25.00 -3.50
CA LEU A 72 -2.44 -24.83 -2.09
C LEU A 72 -3.49 -23.97 -1.43
N ILE A 73 -4.12 -24.49 -0.39
CA ILE A 73 -5.06 -23.76 0.46
C ILE A 73 -4.32 -23.35 1.73
N THR A 74 -4.19 -22.05 1.96
CA THR A 74 -3.64 -21.50 3.20
C THR A 74 -4.74 -20.92 4.07
N CYS A 75 -4.65 -21.16 5.38
CA CYS A 75 -5.57 -20.62 6.38
C CYS A 75 -4.85 -20.49 7.72
N HIS A 76 -5.48 -19.88 8.71
CA HIS A 76 -5.03 -20.02 10.09
C HIS A 76 -5.60 -21.34 10.68
N GLN A 77 -5.01 -21.84 11.77
CA GLN A 77 -5.39 -23.13 12.37
C GLN A 77 -6.87 -23.20 12.77
N ASN A 78 -7.46 -22.05 13.13
CA ASN A 78 -8.89 -21.95 13.50
C ASN A 78 -9.81 -22.32 12.32
N GLU A 79 -9.43 -22.01 11.09
CA GLU A 79 -10.20 -22.24 9.88
C GLU A 79 -9.81 -23.56 9.17
N LYS A 80 -8.93 -24.37 9.78
CA LYS A 80 -8.43 -25.63 9.19
C LYS A 80 -9.56 -26.58 8.78
N ASN A 81 -10.60 -26.69 9.59
CA ASN A 81 -11.74 -27.57 9.29
C ASN A 81 -12.48 -27.14 8.03
N VAL A 82 -12.60 -25.83 7.79
CA VAL A 82 -13.21 -25.27 6.57
C VAL A 82 -12.31 -25.54 5.38
N ALA A 83 -11.01 -25.28 5.53
CA ALA A 83 -10.01 -25.53 4.50
C ALA A 83 -9.97 -27.01 4.06
N ASP A 84 -10.05 -27.95 5.00
CA ASP A 84 -10.00 -29.38 4.70
C ASP A 84 -11.27 -29.91 4.02
N ARG A 85 -12.44 -29.35 4.33
CA ARG A 85 -13.67 -29.65 3.59
C ARG A 85 -13.56 -29.18 2.15
N LEU A 86 -13.16 -27.93 1.95
CA LEU A 86 -12.92 -27.36 0.61
C LEU A 86 -11.89 -28.18 -0.17
N ARG A 87 -10.78 -28.54 0.49
CA ARG A 87 -9.76 -29.43 -0.06
C ARG A 87 -10.34 -30.74 -0.56
N SER A 88 -11.19 -31.39 0.25
CA SER A 88 -11.79 -32.69 -0.10
C SER A 88 -12.67 -32.58 -1.34
N GLN A 89 -13.50 -31.52 -1.42
CA GLN A 89 -14.35 -31.26 -2.59
C GLN A 89 -13.54 -30.95 -3.86
N LEU A 90 -12.45 -30.19 -3.75
CA LEU A 90 -11.58 -29.92 -4.89
C LEU A 90 -10.83 -31.17 -5.37
N ILE A 91 -10.48 -32.10 -4.45
CA ILE A 91 -9.90 -33.40 -4.81
C ILE A 91 -10.89 -34.27 -5.60
N GLU A 92 -12.18 -34.25 -5.24
CA GLU A 92 -13.23 -34.94 -6.01
C GLU A 92 -13.31 -34.43 -7.46
N LEU A 93 -13.07 -33.13 -7.65
CA LEU A 93 -12.96 -32.46 -8.96
C LEU A 93 -11.61 -32.67 -9.66
N LYS A 94 -10.79 -33.63 -9.18
CA LYS A 94 -9.49 -34.01 -9.75
C LYS A 94 -8.42 -32.92 -9.66
N PHE A 95 -8.51 -31.98 -8.72
CA PHE A 95 -7.39 -31.09 -8.39
C PHE A 95 -6.45 -31.74 -7.36
N ASN A 96 -5.15 -31.45 -7.46
CA ASN A 96 -4.17 -31.92 -6.48
C ASN A 96 -4.04 -30.88 -5.36
N CYS A 97 -4.59 -31.15 -4.18
CA CYS A 97 -4.79 -30.11 -3.16
C CYS A 97 -4.02 -30.39 -1.85
N TYR A 98 -3.40 -29.36 -1.29
CA TYR A 98 -2.74 -29.39 0.01
C TYR A 98 -3.19 -28.24 0.91
N THR A 99 -3.27 -28.46 2.23
CA THR A 99 -3.63 -27.44 3.23
C THR A 99 -2.37 -27.01 4.00
N LEU A 100 -2.12 -25.71 4.11
CA LEU A 100 -1.04 -25.12 4.91
C LEU A 100 -1.64 -24.17 5.94
N THR A 101 -1.39 -24.42 7.23
CA THR A 101 -1.83 -23.56 8.33
C THR A 101 -0.70 -22.65 8.81
N ASP A 102 -0.91 -21.82 9.82
CA ASP A 102 0.15 -21.07 10.51
C ASP A 102 1.07 -21.99 11.35
N THR A 103 0.59 -23.17 11.74
CA THR A 103 1.35 -24.14 12.55
C THR A 103 1.96 -25.27 11.73
N THR A 104 1.37 -25.63 10.59
CA THR A 104 1.72 -26.86 9.84
C THR A 104 1.85 -26.60 8.33
N PRO A 105 2.96 -27.04 7.69
CA PRO A 105 4.15 -27.62 8.30
C PRO A 105 4.96 -26.56 9.08
N SER A 106 5.72 -27.00 10.08
CA SER A 106 6.62 -26.14 10.85
C SER A 106 7.91 -25.81 10.10
N SER A 107 8.38 -26.74 9.25
CA SER A 107 9.59 -26.57 8.44
C SER A 107 9.42 -25.48 7.41
N ILE A 108 10.33 -24.51 7.41
CA ILE A 108 10.32 -23.40 6.46
C ILE A 108 10.60 -23.87 5.02
N VAL A 109 11.45 -24.89 4.86
CA VAL A 109 11.74 -25.52 3.57
C VAL A 109 10.47 -26.17 3.01
N ALA A 110 9.72 -26.88 3.86
CA ALA A 110 8.45 -27.49 3.46
C ALA A 110 7.41 -26.44 3.06
N ARG A 111 7.31 -25.34 3.82
CA ARG A 111 6.44 -24.21 3.47
C ARG A 111 6.81 -23.61 2.12
N ALA A 112 8.08 -23.29 1.90
CA ALA A 112 8.54 -22.71 0.65
C ALA A 112 8.29 -23.62 -0.55
N ASN A 113 8.58 -24.92 -0.40
CA ASN A 113 8.30 -25.91 -1.42
C ASN A 113 6.80 -26.01 -1.74
N LEU A 114 5.91 -25.99 -0.74
CA LEU A 114 4.45 -26.00 -0.95
C LEU A 114 3.97 -24.83 -1.79
N VAL A 115 4.43 -23.61 -1.48
CA VAL A 115 4.05 -22.42 -2.26
C VAL A 115 4.58 -22.54 -3.68
N ARG A 116 5.84 -22.95 -3.87
CA ARG A 116 6.44 -23.17 -5.20
C ARG A 116 5.74 -24.26 -6.00
N TRP A 117 5.29 -25.33 -5.34
CA TRP A 117 4.56 -26.46 -5.90
C TRP A 117 3.16 -26.12 -6.42
N SER A 118 2.47 -25.19 -5.76
CA SER A 118 1.13 -24.80 -6.17
C SER A 118 1.11 -24.06 -7.52
N ASP A 119 0.14 -24.37 -8.37
CA ASP A 119 -0.19 -23.57 -9.55
C ASP A 119 -1.19 -22.46 -9.21
N VAL A 120 -2.07 -22.70 -8.24
CA VAL A 120 -3.03 -21.74 -7.69
C VAL A 120 -2.91 -21.70 -6.17
N PHE A 121 -2.83 -20.48 -5.61
CA PHE A 121 -2.71 -20.21 -4.19
C PHE A 121 -4.03 -19.66 -3.65
N ILE A 122 -4.76 -20.44 -2.86
CA ILE A 122 -6.03 -20.05 -2.24
C ILE A 122 -5.77 -19.65 -0.80
N SER A 123 -6.15 -18.45 -0.40
CA SER A 123 -6.00 -17.95 0.97
C SER A 123 -7.36 -17.71 1.62
N ILE A 124 -7.68 -18.49 2.66
CA ILE A 124 -8.80 -18.23 3.55
C ILE A 124 -8.33 -17.24 4.61
N ILE A 125 -8.70 -15.98 4.41
CA ILE A 125 -8.26 -14.87 5.25
C ILE A 125 -9.27 -14.57 6.36
N SER A 126 -8.75 -14.30 7.54
CA SER A 126 -9.51 -13.99 8.75
C SER A 126 -8.69 -13.04 9.61
N ARG A 127 -9.26 -12.53 10.70
CA ARG A 127 -8.47 -11.71 11.65
C ARG A 127 -7.29 -12.51 12.20
N SER A 128 -7.50 -13.80 12.46
CA SER A 128 -6.44 -14.71 12.94
C SER A 128 -5.35 -14.92 11.88
N TYR A 129 -5.73 -15.05 10.60
CA TYR A 129 -4.78 -15.13 9.49
C TYR A 129 -3.86 -13.92 9.42
N GLN A 130 -4.43 -12.71 9.49
CA GLN A 130 -3.66 -11.47 9.41
C GLN A 130 -2.70 -11.27 10.59
N ARG A 131 -3.08 -11.77 11.77
CA ARG A 131 -2.28 -11.72 13.00
C ARG A 131 -1.16 -12.77 13.04
N ALA A 132 -1.27 -13.84 12.26
CA ALA A 132 -0.29 -14.92 12.25
C ALA A 132 0.88 -14.62 11.31
N PHE A 133 2.08 -14.42 11.86
CA PHE A 133 3.28 -14.09 11.08
C PHE A 133 3.58 -15.13 9.98
N CYS A 134 3.42 -16.42 10.27
CA CYS A 134 3.60 -17.51 9.29
C CYS A 134 2.66 -17.38 8.08
N CYS A 135 1.41 -16.98 8.31
CA CYS A 135 0.43 -16.76 7.25
C CYS A 135 0.84 -15.56 6.39
N MET A 136 1.19 -14.45 7.05
CA MET A 136 1.66 -13.24 6.37
C MET A 136 2.92 -13.48 5.53
N GLU A 137 3.92 -14.19 6.05
CA GLU A 137 5.11 -14.56 5.25
C GLU A 137 4.75 -15.43 4.05
N THR A 138 3.86 -16.40 4.23
CA THR A 138 3.46 -17.33 3.17
C THR A 138 2.76 -16.59 2.03
N ILE A 139 1.81 -15.69 2.32
CA ILE A 139 1.10 -14.94 1.27
C ILE A 139 2.00 -13.87 0.62
N ASN A 140 2.90 -13.22 1.37
CA ASN A 140 3.91 -12.33 0.80
C ASN A 140 4.81 -13.10 -0.17
N TYR A 141 5.24 -14.31 0.19
CA TYR A 141 6.09 -15.13 -0.66
C TYR A 141 5.36 -15.58 -1.93
N ALA A 142 4.09 -16.01 -1.81
CA ALA A 142 3.24 -16.33 -2.95
C ALA A 142 3.12 -15.14 -3.91
N LYS A 143 2.96 -13.92 -3.38
CA LYS A 143 2.92 -12.69 -4.17
C LYS A 143 4.27 -12.38 -4.84
N ASP A 144 5.38 -12.50 -4.12
CA ASP A 144 6.71 -12.18 -4.63
C ASP A 144 7.14 -13.12 -5.78
N ILE A 145 6.77 -14.41 -5.71
CA ILE A 145 6.98 -15.38 -6.79
C ILE A 145 5.83 -15.41 -7.81
N ARG A 146 4.89 -14.45 -7.72
CA ARG A 146 3.80 -14.19 -8.67
C ARG A 146 2.83 -15.37 -8.86
N LYS A 147 2.45 -16.03 -7.77
CA LYS A 147 1.39 -17.05 -7.81
C LYS A 147 0.04 -16.40 -8.12
N PRO A 148 -0.84 -17.06 -8.89
CA PRO A 148 -2.26 -16.71 -8.95
C PRO A 148 -2.89 -16.87 -7.56
N ILE A 149 -3.19 -15.74 -6.91
CA ILE A 149 -3.80 -15.72 -5.58
C ILE A 149 -5.31 -15.60 -5.71
N VAL A 150 -6.04 -16.49 -5.04
CA VAL A 150 -7.49 -16.40 -4.82
C VAL A 150 -7.72 -16.18 -3.33
N VAL A 151 -8.52 -15.18 -2.97
CA VAL A 151 -8.82 -14.83 -1.58
C VAL A 151 -10.24 -15.21 -1.24
N ILE A 152 -10.39 -15.88 -0.11
CA ILE A 152 -11.69 -16.23 0.49
C ILE A 152 -11.76 -15.54 1.85
N LEU A 153 -12.72 -14.65 2.03
CA LEU A 153 -12.98 -13.96 3.30
C LEU A 153 -13.71 -14.93 4.24
N GLY A 154 -13.03 -15.38 5.30
CA GLY A 154 -13.55 -16.33 6.29
C GLY A 154 -14.45 -15.73 7.36
N GLU A 155 -14.49 -14.41 7.47
CA GLU A 155 -15.32 -13.66 8.40
C GLU A 155 -16.07 -12.57 7.61
N SER A 156 -17.40 -12.53 7.72
CA SER A 156 -18.23 -11.54 7.01
C SER A 156 -18.01 -10.11 7.50
N ASN A 157 -17.48 -9.94 8.70
CA ASN A 157 -17.16 -8.65 9.31
C ASN A 157 -15.65 -8.35 9.35
N PHE A 158 -14.85 -9.01 8.51
CA PHE A 158 -13.41 -8.77 8.42
C PHE A 158 -13.06 -8.09 7.10
N GLN A 159 -12.35 -6.96 7.19
CA GLN A 159 -11.72 -6.33 6.03
C GLN A 159 -10.21 -6.37 6.20
N PRO A 160 -9.46 -7.02 5.29
CA PRO A 160 -8.02 -7.07 5.40
C PRO A 160 -7.41 -5.68 5.15
N TYR A 161 -6.38 -5.35 5.90
CA TYR A 161 -5.61 -4.11 5.79
C TYR A 161 -4.13 -4.40 5.60
N GLY A 162 -3.31 -3.35 5.45
CA GLY A 162 -1.87 -3.51 5.31
C GLY A 162 -1.51 -4.38 4.10
N ALA A 163 -0.43 -5.14 4.21
CA ALA A 163 0.03 -6.04 3.16
C ALA A 163 -1.05 -7.05 2.75
N LEU A 164 -1.82 -7.59 3.71
CA LEU A 164 -2.88 -8.56 3.40
C LEU A 164 -3.99 -7.91 2.57
N GLY A 165 -4.40 -6.70 2.94
CA GLY A 165 -5.39 -5.92 2.22
C GLY A 165 -4.96 -5.59 0.80
N ALA A 166 -3.71 -5.15 0.63
CA ALA A 166 -3.14 -4.84 -0.68
C ALA A 166 -3.04 -6.08 -1.57
N ILE A 167 -2.49 -7.19 -1.05
CA ILE A 167 -2.39 -8.45 -1.79
C ILE A 167 -3.79 -8.98 -2.15
N SER A 168 -4.76 -8.86 -1.24
CA SER A 168 -6.14 -9.27 -1.49
C SER A 168 -6.82 -8.43 -2.57
N ALA A 169 -6.56 -7.12 -2.62
CA ALA A 169 -7.08 -6.25 -3.68
C ALA A 169 -6.43 -6.56 -5.05
N GLY A 170 -5.17 -7.00 -5.05
CA GLY A 170 -4.45 -7.48 -6.24
C GLY A 170 -4.73 -8.94 -6.62
N ALA A 171 -5.52 -9.67 -5.83
CA ALA A 171 -5.83 -11.07 -6.07
C ALA A 171 -6.60 -11.27 -7.38
N VAL A 172 -6.47 -12.46 -7.97
CA VAL A 172 -7.18 -12.85 -9.18
C VAL A 172 -8.70 -12.85 -8.94
N HIS A 173 -9.10 -13.25 -7.73
CA HIS A 173 -10.49 -13.24 -7.32
C HIS A 173 -10.58 -13.11 -5.79
N THR A 174 -11.62 -12.41 -5.31
CA THR A 174 -11.98 -12.34 -3.89
C THR A 174 -13.44 -12.75 -3.74
N MET A 175 -13.73 -13.67 -2.83
CA MET A 175 -15.08 -14.14 -2.52
C MET A 175 -15.31 -14.23 -1.01
N LEU A 176 -16.58 -14.24 -0.59
CA LEU A 176 -16.98 -14.45 0.79
C LEU A 176 -17.27 -15.94 1.04
N LEU A 177 -16.96 -16.42 2.24
CA LEU A 177 -17.51 -17.69 2.73
C LEU A 177 -18.96 -17.47 3.17
N ASP A 178 -19.87 -18.24 2.58
CA ASP A 178 -21.26 -18.34 3.04
C ASP A 178 -21.31 -18.94 4.46
N ASP A 179 -22.38 -18.72 5.22
CA ASP A 179 -22.50 -19.15 6.63
C ASP A 179 -22.29 -20.67 6.85
N ASP A 180 -22.55 -21.50 5.82
CA ASP A 180 -22.31 -22.96 5.84
C ASP A 180 -20.88 -23.38 5.44
N GLY A 181 -20.05 -22.41 5.04
CA GLY A 181 -18.60 -22.54 4.85
C GLY A 181 -18.10 -23.39 3.68
N THR A 182 -18.98 -24.02 2.88
CA THR A 182 -18.62 -24.84 1.70
C THR A 182 -19.83 -25.12 0.80
N SER A 183 -20.58 -24.08 0.39
CA SER A 183 -21.71 -24.28 -0.53
C SER A 183 -21.24 -24.81 -1.89
N GLU A 184 -22.07 -25.61 -2.58
CA GLU A 184 -21.78 -26.14 -3.92
C GLU A 184 -21.46 -25.02 -4.93
N ASN A 185 -21.99 -23.81 -4.68
CA ASN A 185 -21.73 -22.60 -5.46
C ASN A 185 -20.26 -22.14 -5.34
N VAL A 186 -19.71 -22.04 -4.13
CA VAL A 186 -18.31 -21.62 -3.92
C VAL A 186 -17.33 -22.58 -4.59
N VAL A 187 -17.54 -23.90 -4.44
CA VAL A 187 -16.68 -24.92 -5.06
C VAL A 187 -16.73 -24.85 -6.58
N THR A 188 -17.93 -24.67 -7.15
CA THR A 188 -18.11 -24.53 -8.60
C THR A 188 -17.42 -23.28 -9.14
N GLN A 189 -17.55 -22.14 -8.44
CA GLN A 189 -16.85 -20.91 -8.80
C GLN A 189 -15.32 -21.09 -8.74
N LEU A 190 -14.80 -21.69 -7.67
CA LEU A 190 -13.37 -21.97 -7.53
C LEU A 190 -12.87 -22.89 -8.64
N SER A 191 -13.59 -23.96 -8.95
CA SER A 191 -13.24 -24.88 -10.04
C SER A 191 -13.11 -24.15 -11.38
N ASN A 192 -14.05 -23.26 -11.69
CA ASN A 192 -14.00 -22.45 -12.90
C ASN A 192 -12.82 -21.48 -12.89
N ILE A 193 -12.56 -20.81 -11.76
CA ILE A 193 -11.43 -19.87 -11.61
C ILE A 193 -10.10 -20.61 -11.80
N ILE A 194 -9.92 -21.75 -11.13
CA ILE A 194 -8.71 -22.58 -11.18
C ILE A 194 -8.47 -23.06 -12.60
N SER A 195 -9.50 -23.60 -13.25
CA SER A 195 -9.40 -24.17 -14.60
C SER A 195 -9.08 -23.12 -15.67
N ASN A 196 -9.49 -21.87 -15.46
CA ASN A 196 -9.25 -20.77 -16.39
C ASN A 196 -7.90 -20.06 -16.18
N GLN A 197 -7.10 -20.45 -15.17
CA GLN A 197 -5.81 -19.81 -14.94
C GLN A 197 -4.79 -20.19 -16.01
N LYS A 198 -4.05 -19.19 -16.51
CA LYS A 198 -2.89 -19.41 -17.37
C LYS A 198 -1.72 -19.91 -16.51
N ILE A 199 -1.57 -21.22 -16.42
CA ILE A 199 -0.52 -21.86 -15.62
C ILE A 199 0.83 -21.75 -16.33
N LYS A 200 1.78 -21.05 -15.71
CA LYS A 200 3.21 -21.12 -16.08
C LYS A 200 3.89 -22.13 -15.16
N LYS A 201 4.21 -23.32 -15.67
CA LYS A 201 5.00 -24.31 -14.92
C LYS A 201 6.43 -23.80 -14.76
N ASN A 202 6.75 -23.25 -13.58
CA ASN A 202 8.13 -23.01 -13.17
C ASN A 202 8.60 -24.19 -12.32
N SER A 203 9.14 -25.21 -12.98
CA SER A 203 9.46 -26.51 -12.39
C SER A 203 10.97 -26.77 -12.36
N LYS A 204 11.73 -25.98 -11.59
CA LYS A 204 13.08 -26.40 -11.16
C LYS A 204 13.03 -26.73 -9.69
N ASN A 205 13.42 -27.95 -9.32
CA ASN A 205 13.61 -28.39 -7.93
C ASN A 205 12.39 -28.16 -7.00
N VAL A 206 11.23 -28.72 -7.37
CA VAL A 206 10.03 -28.74 -6.54
C VAL A 206 9.68 -30.19 -6.25
N THR A 207 9.59 -30.55 -4.98
CA THR A 207 9.27 -31.90 -4.52
C THR A 207 7.76 -32.03 -4.31
N ASP A 208 7.20 -33.19 -4.65
CA ASP A 208 5.80 -33.51 -4.33
C ASP A 208 5.62 -33.46 -2.79
N PRO A 209 4.63 -32.71 -2.26
CA PRO A 209 4.33 -32.68 -0.84
C PRO A 209 4.17 -34.06 -0.20
N ALA A 210 3.67 -35.05 -0.94
CA ALA A 210 3.54 -36.43 -0.45
C ALA A 210 4.88 -37.17 -0.30
N LYS A 211 5.93 -36.69 -0.98
CA LYS A 211 7.30 -37.24 -0.96
C LYS A 211 8.26 -36.40 -0.12
N MET A 212 7.79 -35.27 0.42
CA MET A 212 8.55 -34.55 1.42
C MET A 212 8.55 -35.40 2.68
N GLU A 213 9.69 -36.00 3.00
CA GLU A 213 9.92 -36.50 4.35
C GLU A 213 9.61 -35.37 5.32
N ALA A 214 9.04 -35.70 6.49
CA ALA A 214 8.97 -34.78 7.61
C ALA A 214 10.39 -34.56 8.15
N ASN A 215 11.31 -34.05 7.32
CA ASN A 215 12.65 -33.68 7.71
C ASN A 215 12.55 -32.46 8.60
N ASN A 216 12.36 -32.75 9.88
CA ASN A 216 12.88 -31.99 10.99
C ASN A 216 14.42 -32.02 10.91
N ASP A 217 15.01 -31.47 9.85
CA ASP A 217 16.42 -31.07 9.90
C ASP A 217 16.53 -29.85 10.81
N LYS A 218 16.23 -30.06 12.09
CA LYS A 218 16.42 -29.05 13.13
C LYS A 218 17.90 -28.78 13.18
N VAL A 219 18.26 -27.57 12.79
CA VAL A 219 19.63 -27.11 12.89
C VAL A 219 19.89 -26.78 14.35
N ASN A 220 20.75 -27.57 15.00
CA ASN A 220 21.18 -27.27 16.35
C ASN A 220 22.20 -26.14 16.31
N LEU A 221 21.75 -24.91 16.58
CA LEU A 221 22.63 -23.76 16.72
C LEU A 221 23.44 -23.86 18.01
N ILE A 222 24.75 -23.59 17.91
CA ILE A 222 25.58 -23.31 19.08
C ILE A 222 25.29 -21.87 19.50
N HIS A 223 24.83 -21.66 20.73
CA HIS A 223 24.49 -20.33 21.19
C HIS A 223 25.74 -19.52 21.54
N GLY A 224 25.92 -18.39 20.87
CA GLY A 224 26.98 -17.43 21.17
C GLY A 224 26.68 -16.61 22.43
N GLU A 225 27.72 -15.96 22.95
CA GLU A 225 27.64 -15.10 24.14
C GLU A 225 27.67 -13.60 23.80
N THR A 226 27.98 -13.23 22.56
CA THR A 226 28.03 -11.84 22.09
C THR A 226 26.71 -11.11 22.38
N GLN A 227 26.78 -10.01 23.12
CA GLN A 227 25.64 -9.12 23.35
C GLN A 227 25.79 -7.89 22.45
N CYS A 228 24.89 -7.74 21.49
CA CYS A 228 24.89 -6.63 20.53
C CYS A 228 23.46 -6.17 20.26
N THR A 229 23.25 -4.96 19.77
CA THR A 229 21.92 -4.54 19.33
C THR A 229 21.65 -5.04 17.91
N ILE A 230 22.65 -4.96 17.04
CA ILE A 230 22.59 -5.38 15.64
C ILE A 230 23.52 -6.57 15.48
N LEU A 231 23.03 -7.69 14.93
CA LEU A 231 23.87 -8.83 14.58
C LEU A 231 24.00 -8.92 13.06
N ILE A 232 25.23 -8.76 12.55
CA ILE A 232 25.56 -9.05 11.16
C ILE A 232 25.96 -10.52 11.06
N CYS A 233 25.23 -11.29 10.25
CA CYS A 233 25.57 -12.68 9.95
C CYS A 233 25.97 -12.82 8.49
N THR A 234 27.03 -13.58 8.22
CA THR A 234 27.52 -13.82 6.86
C THR A 234 28.12 -15.22 6.73
N VAL A 235 28.62 -15.51 5.53
CA VAL A 235 29.46 -16.66 5.19
C VAL A 235 30.68 -16.17 4.40
N ASP A 236 31.61 -17.05 4.08
CA ASP A 236 32.92 -16.69 3.54
C ASP A 236 32.82 -15.85 2.25
N ASP A 237 31.92 -16.19 1.32
CA ASP A 237 31.71 -15.43 0.07
C ASP A 237 31.02 -14.06 0.26
N GLY A 238 30.41 -13.82 1.42
CA GLY A 238 29.79 -12.54 1.81
C GLY A 238 30.65 -11.67 2.72
N ALA A 239 31.78 -12.20 3.22
CA ALA A 239 32.55 -11.58 4.30
C ALA A 239 33.05 -10.17 3.99
N ALA A 240 33.45 -9.88 2.74
CA ALA A 240 33.92 -8.56 2.34
C ALA A 240 32.81 -7.49 2.42
N VAL A 241 31.58 -7.83 1.99
CA VAL A 241 30.42 -6.94 2.11
C VAL A 241 29.99 -6.82 3.57
N ALA A 242 30.04 -7.91 4.33
CA ALA A 242 29.76 -7.89 5.75
C ALA A 242 30.70 -6.96 6.52
N GLN A 243 32.00 -7.01 6.24
CA GLN A 243 32.99 -6.12 6.84
C GLN A 243 32.72 -4.66 6.48
N LEU A 244 32.34 -4.38 5.22
CA LEU A 244 31.98 -3.03 4.78
C LEU A 244 30.80 -2.45 5.58
N VAL A 245 29.76 -3.25 5.80
CA VAL A 245 28.58 -2.85 6.59
C VAL A 245 28.95 -2.68 8.07
N TYR A 246 29.76 -3.60 8.61
CA TYR A 246 30.25 -3.55 9.99
C TYR A 246 31.03 -2.26 10.25
N ASP A 247 32.01 -1.94 9.40
CA ASP A 247 32.85 -0.74 9.52
C ASP A 247 32.00 0.54 9.48
N ASP A 248 31.02 0.60 8.57
CA ASP A 248 30.10 1.74 8.47
C ASP A 248 29.28 1.92 9.76
N PHE A 249 28.69 0.84 10.27
CA PHE A 249 27.86 0.92 11.48
C PHE A 249 28.67 1.27 12.73
N ILE A 250 29.87 0.70 12.89
CA ILE A 250 30.77 1.05 13.99
C ILE A 250 31.21 2.51 13.89
N SER A 251 31.53 3.01 12.69
CA SER A 251 31.90 4.43 12.50
C SER A 251 30.75 5.40 12.82
N ASN A 252 29.51 4.92 12.83
CA ASN A 252 28.31 5.66 13.25
C ASN A 252 27.88 5.35 14.70
N ASN A 253 28.77 4.79 15.53
CA ASN A 253 28.55 4.48 16.95
C ASN A 253 27.40 3.51 17.23
N LEU A 254 27.11 2.58 16.31
CA LEU A 254 26.10 1.54 16.53
C LEU A 254 26.71 0.33 17.27
N ASN A 255 25.91 -0.32 18.13
CA ASN A 255 26.32 -1.56 18.82
C ASN A 255 26.10 -2.78 17.92
N VAL A 256 27.17 -3.25 17.28
CA VAL A 256 27.14 -4.29 16.25
C VAL A 256 27.98 -5.51 16.64
N GLY A 257 27.39 -6.70 16.54
CA GLY A 257 28.08 -7.99 16.52
C GLY A 257 28.27 -8.48 15.10
N PHE A 258 29.33 -9.26 14.87
CA PHE A 258 29.70 -9.81 13.57
C PHE A 258 29.99 -11.31 13.70
N GLU A 259 29.27 -12.14 12.96
CA GLU A 259 29.41 -13.61 13.02
C GLU A 259 29.43 -14.22 11.61
N ASN A 260 30.46 -15.02 11.33
CA ASN A 260 30.56 -15.82 10.11
C ASN A 260 30.15 -17.27 10.41
N LEU A 261 29.09 -17.73 9.75
CA LEU A 261 28.42 -19.00 10.03
C LEU A 261 28.83 -20.13 9.05
N SER A 262 29.93 -19.97 8.31
CA SER A 262 30.38 -20.95 7.31
C SER A 262 30.74 -22.31 7.91
N LYS A 263 31.15 -22.35 9.18
CA LYS A 263 31.55 -23.58 9.88
C LYS A 263 30.38 -24.16 10.67
N SER A 264 30.27 -25.48 10.71
CA SER A 264 29.23 -26.21 11.45
C SER A 264 29.28 -25.99 12.97
N ASN A 265 30.42 -25.56 13.50
CA ASN A 265 30.62 -25.23 14.91
C ASN A 265 30.59 -23.72 15.19
N ALA A 266 30.13 -22.90 14.24
CA ALA A 266 30.01 -21.46 14.46
C ALA A 266 28.95 -21.18 15.53
N ALA A 267 29.32 -20.32 16.50
CA ALA A 267 28.38 -19.82 17.48
C ALA A 267 27.48 -18.75 16.83
N CYS A 268 26.21 -18.71 17.25
CA CYS A 268 25.21 -17.78 16.78
C CYS A 268 24.56 -17.07 17.98
N SER A 269 24.76 -15.75 18.08
CA SER A 269 24.22 -14.91 19.16
C SER A 269 22.83 -14.32 18.86
N ILE A 270 22.08 -14.88 17.91
CA ILE A 270 20.78 -14.35 17.48
C ILE A 270 19.84 -14.04 18.66
N LYS A 271 19.80 -14.88 19.71
CA LYS A 271 18.97 -14.68 20.90
C LYS A 271 19.25 -13.36 21.62
N ARG A 272 20.50 -12.89 21.59
CA ARG A 272 21.00 -11.72 22.33
C ARG A 272 20.99 -10.42 21.53
N CYS A 273 20.61 -10.44 20.26
CA CYS A 273 20.46 -9.22 19.45
C CYS A 273 19.04 -8.67 19.39
N ASN A 274 18.86 -7.43 18.90
CA ASN A 274 17.55 -6.86 18.62
C ASN A 274 17.19 -7.03 17.14
N VAL A 275 18.16 -6.81 16.24
CA VAL A 275 17.98 -6.86 14.78
C VAL A 275 19.00 -7.80 14.16
N LEU A 276 18.57 -8.55 13.15
CA LEU A 276 19.45 -9.39 12.33
C LEU A 276 19.67 -8.73 10.96
N VAL A 277 20.93 -8.58 10.56
CA VAL A 277 21.35 -8.09 9.24
C VAL A 277 22.10 -9.23 8.52
N PRO A 278 21.39 -10.10 7.79
CA PRO A 278 22.04 -11.19 7.08
C PRO A 278 22.60 -10.72 5.74
N ILE A 279 23.86 -11.03 5.49
CA ILE A 279 24.54 -10.78 4.22
C ILE A 279 24.31 -12.01 3.32
N LEU A 280 23.38 -11.88 2.40
CA LEU A 280 22.83 -12.96 1.60
C LEU A 280 23.66 -13.21 0.34
N THR A 281 24.03 -14.47 0.17
CA THR A 281 24.75 -15.03 -0.97
C THR A 281 24.20 -16.41 -1.32
N ALA A 282 24.62 -16.98 -2.45
CA ALA A 282 24.26 -18.35 -2.79
C ALA A 282 24.80 -19.37 -1.77
N GLN A 283 26.00 -19.15 -1.22
CA GLN A 283 26.56 -20.00 -0.15
C GLN A 283 25.77 -19.85 1.16
N PHE A 284 25.28 -18.64 1.47
CA PHE A 284 24.43 -18.40 2.64
C PHE A 284 23.16 -19.25 2.59
N GLU A 285 22.48 -19.31 1.43
CA GLU A 285 21.27 -20.12 1.22
C GLU A 285 21.51 -21.63 1.37
N GLN A 286 22.74 -22.09 1.09
CA GLN A 286 23.13 -23.50 1.17
C GLN A 286 23.65 -23.89 2.57
N THR A 287 23.91 -22.93 3.46
CA THR A 287 24.57 -23.17 4.75
C THR A 287 23.54 -23.49 5.84
N PRO A 288 23.57 -24.68 6.47
CA PRO A 288 22.59 -25.06 7.48
C PRO A 288 22.56 -24.11 8.69
N MET A 289 23.72 -23.64 9.16
CA MET A 289 23.81 -22.69 10.29
C MET A 289 23.07 -21.39 10.01
N CYS A 290 23.15 -20.88 8.78
CA CYS A 290 22.40 -19.68 8.35
C CYS A 290 20.90 -19.94 8.37
N ARG A 291 20.43 -21.08 7.85
CA ARG A 291 19.01 -21.47 7.96
C ARG A 291 18.55 -21.51 9.41
N GLY A 292 19.32 -22.16 10.30
CA GLY A 292 19.00 -22.20 11.73
C GLY A 292 18.93 -20.80 12.36
N ALA A 293 19.88 -19.92 12.05
CA ALA A 293 19.90 -18.55 12.56
C ALA A 293 18.64 -17.75 12.14
N LEU A 294 18.23 -17.90 10.87
CA LEU A 294 17.03 -17.25 10.34
C LEU A 294 15.74 -17.85 10.90
N GLU A 295 15.65 -19.17 11.06
CA GLU A 295 14.52 -19.83 11.71
C GLU A 295 14.34 -19.35 13.16
N GLU A 296 15.44 -19.25 13.91
CA GLU A 296 15.42 -18.76 15.29
C GLU A 296 15.06 -17.27 15.36
N ALA A 297 15.57 -16.45 14.43
CA ALA A 297 15.19 -15.05 14.29
C ALA A 297 13.68 -14.88 14.06
N ARG A 298 13.12 -15.67 13.12
CA ARG A 298 11.68 -15.71 12.82
C ARG A 298 10.86 -16.13 14.03
N ARG A 299 11.26 -17.20 14.72
CA ARG A 299 10.59 -17.70 15.93
C ARG A 299 10.55 -16.65 17.05
N LEU A 300 11.61 -15.86 17.17
CA LEU A 300 11.72 -14.75 18.13
C LEU A 300 11.14 -13.43 17.60
N GLN A 301 10.58 -13.42 16.39
CA GLN A 301 10.05 -12.23 15.69
C GLN A 301 11.05 -11.07 15.64
N LYS A 302 12.34 -11.39 15.49
CA LYS A 302 13.39 -10.37 15.34
C LYS A 302 13.27 -9.73 13.95
N PRO A 303 13.35 -8.40 13.84
CA PRO A 303 13.45 -7.73 12.55
C PRO A 303 14.66 -8.23 11.76
N ILE A 304 14.43 -8.53 10.47
CA ILE A 304 15.46 -8.98 9.53
C ILE A 304 15.62 -7.90 8.47
N VAL A 305 16.83 -7.35 8.33
CA VAL A 305 17.19 -6.35 7.31
C VAL A 305 18.21 -6.97 6.33
N PRO A 306 17.74 -7.63 5.26
CA PRO A 306 18.60 -8.40 4.36
C PRO A 306 19.47 -7.53 3.44
N VAL A 307 20.73 -7.93 3.26
CA VAL A 307 21.66 -7.33 2.29
C VAL A 307 22.03 -8.37 1.24
N ILE A 308 21.70 -8.14 -0.03
CA ILE A 308 22.10 -9.02 -1.14
C ILE A 308 23.51 -8.64 -1.58
N ALA A 309 24.46 -9.57 -1.40
CA ALA A 309 25.89 -9.36 -1.63
C ALA A 309 26.38 -9.78 -3.03
N ILE A 310 25.54 -10.47 -3.82
CA ILE A 310 25.89 -11.03 -5.14
C ILE A 310 25.03 -10.41 -6.25
N LYS A 311 25.67 -9.96 -7.33
CA LYS A 311 24.99 -9.44 -8.54
C LYS A 311 24.22 -10.56 -9.25
N ASP A 312 23.08 -10.20 -9.84
CA ASP A 312 22.23 -11.08 -10.65
C ASP A 312 21.73 -12.37 -9.97
N TRP A 313 21.95 -12.49 -8.65
CA TRP A 313 21.40 -13.54 -7.82
C TRP A 313 20.19 -13.02 -7.03
N ARG A 314 19.25 -13.94 -6.75
CA ARG A 314 18.07 -13.69 -5.92
C ARG A 314 17.88 -14.89 -4.99
N PRO A 315 17.49 -14.64 -3.73
CA PRO A 315 17.17 -15.71 -2.82
C PRO A 315 15.96 -16.47 -3.32
N GLU A 316 16.05 -17.79 -3.29
CA GLU A 316 14.95 -18.68 -3.66
C GLU A 316 14.52 -19.53 -2.45
N ASP A 317 13.53 -20.38 -2.67
CA ASP A 317 13.09 -21.39 -1.72
C ASP A 317 12.86 -20.89 -0.28
N TRP A 318 13.46 -21.54 0.72
CA TRP A 318 13.27 -21.19 2.13
C TRP A 318 13.76 -19.78 2.48
N LEU A 319 14.83 -19.33 1.83
CA LEU A 319 15.39 -18.00 2.08
C LEU A 319 14.48 -16.94 1.47
N GLY A 320 13.99 -17.18 0.25
CA GLY A 320 12.99 -16.34 -0.41
C GLY A 320 11.72 -16.19 0.41
N LEU A 321 11.22 -17.28 1.03
CA LEU A 321 10.09 -17.21 1.95
C LEU A 321 10.41 -16.40 3.22
N THR A 322 11.59 -16.61 3.81
CA THR A 322 12.01 -15.93 5.05
C THR A 322 12.02 -14.42 4.91
N ILE A 323 12.49 -13.91 3.77
CA ILE A 323 12.61 -12.48 3.53
C ILE A 323 11.48 -11.93 2.66
N ALA A 324 10.39 -12.69 2.48
CA ALA A 324 9.31 -12.30 1.60
C ALA A 324 8.66 -10.98 2.07
N GLY A 325 8.51 -10.06 1.13
CA GLY A 325 8.07 -8.70 1.40
C GLY A 325 9.10 -7.81 2.11
N CYS A 326 10.25 -8.32 2.60
CA CYS A 326 11.29 -7.48 3.20
C CYS A 326 11.90 -6.53 2.17
N ILE A 327 12.24 -5.32 2.62
CA ILE A 327 13.13 -4.42 1.89
C ILE A 327 14.54 -5.00 1.97
N PHE A 328 15.19 -5.17 0.82
CA PHE A 328 16.57 -5.67 0.77
C PHE A 328 17.50 -4.66 0.09
N PHE A 329 18.73 -4.59 0.59
CA PHE A 329 19.75 -3.66 0.09
C PHE A 329 20.75 -4.40 -0.80
N ARG A 330 20.99 -3.90 -2.01
CA ARG A 330 21.94 -4.50 -2.96
C ARG A 330 23.30 -3.83 -2.83
N ILE A 331 24.20 -4.42 -2.05
CA ILE A 331 25.55 -3.91 -1.80
C ILE A 331 26.56 -4.99 -2.21
N PHE A 332 27.33 -4.72 -3.26
CA PHE A 332 28.27 -5.69 -3.85
C PHE A 332 29.74 -5.33 -3.58
N ASP A 333 30.00 -4.03 -3.45
CA ASP A 333 31.33 -3.47 -3.30
C ASP A 333 31.21 -2.06 -2.70
N LYS A 334 32.35 -1.52 -2.22
CA LYS A 334 32.42 -0.18 -1.62
C LYS A 334 31.96 0.92 -2.58
N GLY A 335 32.31 0.82 -3.86
CA GLY A 335 31.93 1.81 -4.87
C GLY A 335 30.41 1.89 -5.05
N GLY A 336 29.73 0.74 -5.15
CA GLY A 336 28.28 0.66 -5.28
C GLY A 336 27.51 0.95 -4.00
N ALA A 337 28.12 0.72 -2.82
CA ALA A 337 27.52 1.01 -1.52
C ALA A 337 27.37 2.53 -1.29
N TYR A 338 28.44 3.27 -1.57
CA TYR A 338 28.52 4.71 -1.38
C TYR A 338 28.29 5.54 -2.65
N LYS A 339 27.99 4.88 -3.77
CA LYS A 339 27.58 5.58 -4.99
C LYS A 339 26.40 6.50 -4.66
N PRO A 340 26.53 7.82 -4.85
CA PRO A 340 25.43 8.73 -4.59
C PRO A 340 24.24 8.35 -5.47
N ILE A 341 23.10 8.09 -4.81
CA ILE A 341 21.80 7.96 -5.44
C ILE A 341 21.06 9.23 -5.04
N PHE A 342 21.28 10.25 -5.87
CA PHE A 342 20.97 11.63 -5.57
C PHE A 342 21.69 12.12 -4.31
N ASP A 343 21.01 12.03 -3.19
CA ASP A 343 21.39 12.63 -1.94
C ASP A 343 21.64 11.54 -0.88
N SER A 344 21.09 10.33 -1.04
CA SER A 344 21.47 9.18 -0.23
C SER A 344 22.51 8.31 -0.94
N CYS A 345 22.86 7.21 -0.29
CA CYS A 345 23.51 6.07 -0.91
C CYS A 345 22.95 4.79 -0.28
N ARG A 346 23.20 3.64 -0.89
CA ARG A 346 22.66 2.36 -0.40
C ARG A 346 23.09 2.06 1.03
N MET A 347 24.30 2.45 1.41
CA MET A 347 24.79 2.27 2.78
C MET A 347 24.04 3.15 3.80
N MET A 348 23.79 4.42 3.45
CA MET A 348 23.00 5.32 4.29
C MET A 348 21.57 4.80 4.46
N ASP A 349 20.92 4.41 3.37
CA ASP A 349 19.55 3.88 3.42
C ASP A 349 19.46 2.59 4.25
N LEU A 350 20.45 1.70 4.11
CA LEU A 350 20.58 0.49 4.93
C LEU A 350 20.69 0.84 6.42
N ARG A 351 21.57 1.79 6.76
CA ARG A 351 21.77 2.19 8.16
C ARG A 351 20.50 2.77 8.77
N VAL A 352 19.80 3.64 8.06
CA VAL A 352 18.53 4.22 8.52
C VAL A 352 17.47 3.14 8.75
N ASP A 353 17.32 2.17 7.84
CA ASP A 353 16.36 1.07 8.01
C ASP A 353 16.74 0.17 9.20
N VAL A 354 18.03 -0.10 9.43
CA VAL A 354 18.50 -0.83 10.62
C VAL A 354 18.23 -0.07 11.91
N GLU A 355 18.49 1.24 11.97
CA GLU A 355 18.19 2.07 13.15
C GLU A 355 16.68 2.10 13.46
N VAL A 356 15.84 2.16 12.43
CA VAL A 356 14.38 2.01 12.56
C VAL A 356 14.00 0.61 13.02
N ALA A 357 14.68 -0.43 12.51
CA ALA A 357 14.47 -1.81 12.91
C ALA A 357 14.81 -2.05 14.39
N CYS A 358 15.80 -1.33 14.94
CA CYS A 358 16.19 -1.41 16.35
C CYS A 358 15.13 -0.89 17.30
N ARG A 359 14.19 -0.05 16.84
CA ARG A 359 13.11 0.47 17.67
C ARG A 359 12.12 -0.67 17.99
N PRO A 360 11.78 -0.88 19.27
CA PRO A 360 10.79 -1.88 19.65
C PRO A 360 9.45 -1.51 18.99
N ILE A 361 8.84 -2.49 18.34
CA ILE A 361 7.47 -2.37 17.86
C ILE A 361 6.60 -3.12 18.86
N PRO A 362 5.64 -2.47 19.53
CA PRO A 362 4.70 -3.21 20.34
C PRO A 362 3.90 -4.15 19.43
N SER A 363 3.75 -5.38 19.89
CA SER A 363 2.89 -6.39 19.27
C SER A 363 1.47 -5.84 19.08
N GLN A 364 0.73 -6.37 18.13
CA GLN A 364 -0.64 -5.93 17.89
C GLN A 364 -1.52 -6.04 19.16
N ALA A 365 -1.28 -7.05 20.01
CA ALA A 365 -1.95 -7.18 21.31
C ALA A 365 -1.59 -6.05 22.29
N GLU A 366 -0.31 -5.63 22.34
CA GLU A 366 0.13 -4.49 23.14
C GLU A 366 -0.48 -3.17 22.64
N ARG A 367 -0.57 -3.00 21.31
CA ARG A 367 -1.23 -1.85 20.69
C ARG A 367 -2.71 -1.80 21.04
N GLU A 368 -3.41 -2.91 20.86
CA GLU A 368 -4.84 -3.03 21.14
C GLU A 368 -5.12 -2.75 22.63
N LYS A 369 -4.29 -3.28 23.52
CA LYS A 369 -4.37 -3.03 24.97
C LYS A 369 -4.14 -1.55 25.32
N ALA A 370 -3.14 -0.91 24.70
CA ALA A 370 -2.87 0.52 24.88
C ALA A 370 -4.05 1.38 24.39
N GLU A 371 -4.64 1.01 23.26
CA GLU A 371 -5.80 1.70 22.70
C GLU A 371 -7.05 1.53 23.56
N ILE A 372 -7.36 0.31 24.01
CA ILE A 372 -8.45 0.02 24.95
C ILE A 372 -8.30 0.84 26.23
N LYS A 373 -7.07 0.93 26.77
CA LYS A 373 -6.77 1.76 27.94
C LYS A 373 -7.08 3.24 27.68
N SER A 374 -6.60 3.79 26.57
CA SER A 374 -6.87 5.19 26.18
C SER A 374 -8.36 5.48 25.98
N LEU A 375 -9.09 4.55 25.37
CA LEU A 375 -10.54 4.68 25.18
C LEU A 375 -11.27 4.68 26.51
N LYS A 376 -10.92 3.78 27.44
CA LYS A 376 -11.49 3.73 28.79
C LYS A 376 -11.23 5.02 29.58
N GLU A 377 -10.03 5.59 29.49
CA GLU A 377 -9.70 6.88 30.10
C GLU A 377 -10.57 8.03 29.55
N LYS A 378 -10.71 8.12 28.21
CA LYS A 378 -11.57 9.12 27.55
C LYS A 378 -13.05 8.94 27.90
N ILE A 379 -13.51 7.70 28.05
CA ILE A 379 -14.88 7.37 28.45
C ILE A 379 -15.14 7.86 29.88
N GLU A 380 -14.22 7.64 30.81
CA GLU A 380 -14.39 8.10 32.19
C GLU A 380 -14.40 9.65 32.28
N GLU A 381 -13.58 10.33 31.46
CA GLU A 381 -13.64 11.79 31.31
C GLU A 381 -15.02 12.26 30.80
N CYS A 382 -15.58 11.58 29.81
CA CYS A 382 -16.90 11.91 29.27
C CYS A 382 -18.02 11.66 30.30
N LYS A 383 -17.94 10.56 31.03
CA LYS A 383 -18.89 10.17 32.07
C LYS A 383 -18.99 11.22 33.18
N GLY A 384 -17.87 11.87 33.55
CA GLY A 384 -17.87 12.98 34.50
C GLY A 384 -18.56 14.27 34.01
N LYS A 385 -18.82 14.40 32.70
CA LYS A 385 -19.45 15.58 32.08
C LYS A 385 -20.93 15.38 31.75
N LEU A 386 -21.46 14.17 31.93
CA LEU A 386 -22.84 13.80 31.59
C LEU A 386 -23.74 13.74 32.82
N GLN A 387 -25.00 14.12 32.65
CA GLN A 387 -26.01 13.96 33.69
C GLN A 387 -26.53 12.51 33.80
N ALA A 388 -26.49 11.75 32.71
CA ALA A 388 -26.96 10.36 32.65
C ALA A 388 -25.94 9.42 31.97
N TRP A 389 -25.78 8.22 32.52
CA TRP A 389 -24.87 7.18 32.00
C TRP A 389 -25.51 5.78 32.05
N PRO A 390 -25.31 4.92 31.03
CA PRO A 390 -24.65 5.19 29.75
C PRO A 390 -25.50 6.09 28.82
N PRO A 391 -24.88 6.79 27.86
CA PRO A 391 -25.59 7.56 26.84
C PRO A 391 -26.52 6.69 25.99
N THR A 392 -27.54 7.30 25.37
CA THR A 392 -28.46 6.59 24.48
C THR A 392 -27.69 6.00 23.30
N ARG A 393 -27.71 4.67 23.19
CA ARG A 393 -26.97 3.96 22.15
C ARG A 393 -27.56 4.20 20.77
N LYS A 394 -26.74 4.69 19.83
CA LYS A 394 -27.15 4.85 18.44
C LYS A 394 -26.98 3.54 17.67
N PRO A 395 -27.94 3.15 16.82
CA PRO A 395 -27.79 1.97 15.98
C PRO A 395 -26.66 2.22 14.98
N ARG A 396 -25.56 1.48 15.14
CA ARG A 396 -24.45 1.41 14.20
C ARG A 396 -24.43 0.00 13.63
N THR A 397 -24.76 -0.14 12.35
CA THR A 397 -24.62 -1.43 11.66
C THR A 397 -23.18 -1.55 11.16
N LEU A 398 -22.56 -2.70 11.44
CA LEU A 398 -21.21 -3.02 11.02
C LEU A 398 -21.20 -3.37 9.52
N ASN A 399 -21.45 -2.40 8.64
CA ASN A 399 -21.40 -2.59 7.18
C ASN A 399 -19.94 -2.55 6.69
N ILE A 400 -19.18 -3.60 7.02
CA ILE A 400 -17.75 -3.73 6.66
C ILE A 400 -17.56 -4.16 5.19
N LEU A 401 -18.61 -4.69 4.55
CA LEU A 401 -18.52 -5.29 3.21
C LEU A 401 -18.83 -4.34 2.04
N THR A 402 -19.38 -3.16 2.29
CA THR A 402 -19.62 -2.21 1.21
C THR A 402 -18.36 -1.41 0.93
N ASP A 403 -17.77 -1.61 -0.25
CA ASP A 403 -16.68 -0.79 -0.75
C ASP A 403 -17.03 0.69 -0.57
N ARG A 404 -16.17 1.40 0.16
CA ARG A 404 -16.40 2.79 0.48
C ARG A 404 -16.35 3.60 -0.80
N GLN A 405 -17.42 4.31 -1.10
CA GLN A 405 -17.44 5.19 -2.26
C GLN A 405 -16.71 6.49 -1.92
N PRO A 406 -15.66 6.86 -2.65
CA PRO A 406 -14.98 8.13 -2.40
C PRO A 406 -15.88 9.31 -2.76
N VAL A 407 -15.71 10.43 -2.07
CA VAL A 407 -16.43 11.66 -2.39
C VAL A 407 -15.80 12.32 -3.61
N ARG A 408 -16.60 12.59 -4.64
CA ARG A 408 -16.17 13.35 -5.83
C ARG A 408 -16.36 14.84 -5.59
N VAL A 409 -15.36 15.63 -5.94
CA VAL A 409 -15.37 17.09 -5.78
C VAL A 409 -15.24 17.74 -7.14
N ARG A 410 -16.17 18.65 -7.46
CA ARG A 410 -16.00 19.55 -8.60
C ARG A 410 -15.02 20.65 -8.20
N LEU A 411 -13.94 20.80 -8.95
CA LEU A 411 -13.00 21.90 -8.76
C LEU A 411 -13.46 23.11 -9.56
N ASP A 412 -13.27 24.29 -8.97
CA ASP A 412 -13.47 25.56 -9.64
C ASP A 412 -12.33 25.83 -10.64
N GLU A 413 -12.64 26.57 -11.71
CA GLU A 413 -11.63 26.99 -12.69
C GLU A 413 -10.62 27.94 -12.06
N PRO A 414 -9.34 27.91 -12.49
CA PRO A 414 -8.34 28.82 -11.96
C PRO A 414 -8.74 30.28 -12.21
N ASN A 415 -8.60 31.12 -11.19
CA ASN A 415 -9.08 32.49 -11.23
C ASN A 415 -8.15 33.36 -12.09
N ALA A 416 -8.54 33.65 -13.34
CA ALA A 416 -7.74 34.42 -14.30
C ALA A 416 -7.34 35.83 -13.83
N LYS A 417 -8.00 36.39 -12.80
CA LYS A 417 -7.65 37.70 -12.23
C LYS A 417 -6.43 37.62 -11.31
N LEU A 418 -6.00 36.42 -10.97
CA LEU A 418 -4.91 36.17 -10.06
C LEU A 418 -3.58 36.07 -10.82
N CYS A 419 -2.79 37.15 -10.85
CA CYS A 419 -1.42 37.10 -11.37
C CYS A 419 -0.49 36.32 -10.42
N PHE A 420 0.23 35.31 -10.91
CA PHE A 420 1.24 34.57 -10.15
C PHE A 420 2.63 34.88 -10.70
N THR A 421 3.57 35.24 -9.83
CA THR A 421 4.99 35.22 -10.17
C THR A 421 5.54 33.84 -9.82
N HIS A 422 5.94 33.06 -10.83
CA HIS A 422 6.62 31.79 -10.58
C HIS A 422 8.00 32.08 -9.98
N ILE A 423 8.20 31.70 -8.72
CA ILE A 423 9.50 31.82 -8.06
C ILE A 423 10.22 30.50 -8.27
N HIS A 424 11.22 30.50 -9.15
CA HIS A 424 12.16 29.39 -9.25
C HIS A 424 13.01 29.35 -7.98
N HIS A 425 12.77 28.34 -7.16
CA HIS A 425 13.58 28.06 -5.99
C HIS A 425 14.61 26.99 -6.36
N THR A 426 15.85 27.18 -5.91
CA THR A 426 16.84 26.11 -5.88
C THR A 426 16.91 25.63 -4.43
N LEU A 427 16.34 24.46 -4.15
CA LEU A 427 16.40 23.88 -2.82
C LEU A 427 17.77 23.28 -2.58
N THR A 428 18.53 23.88 -1.67
CA THR A 428 19.70 23.22 -1.09
C THR A 428 19.23 22.26 -0.01
N ARG A 429 19.65 21.00 -0.11
CA ARG A 429 19.13 19.85 0.63
C ARG A 429 19.05 19.99 2.17
N LEU A 430 19.79 20.92 2.79
CA LEU A 430 19.76 21.11 4.24
C LEU A 430 18.37 21.53 4.77
N ASP A 431 17.44 21.94 3.89
CA ASP A 431 16.11 22.45 4.27
C ASP A 431 14.92 21.52 3.93
N LEU A 432 15.13 20.40 3.22
CA LEU A 432 14.05 19.46 2.86
C LEU A 432 13.86 18.39 3.95
N LYS A 433 12.71 18.44 4.63
CA LYS A 433 12.31 17.41 5.59
C LYS A 433 11.99 16.12 4.85
N ALA A 434 12.53 14.98 5.31
CA ALA A 434 12.14 13.67 4.79
C ALA A 434 10.63 13.43 4.96
N PRO A 435 10.02 12.53 4.15
CA PRO A 435 8.62 12.14 4.32
C PRO A 435 8.35 11.73 5.78
N PRO A 436 7.18 12.10 6.34
CA PRO A 436 6.85 11.73 7.71
C PRO A 436 6.78 10.20 7.84
N PRO A 437 7.13 9.61 9.00
CA PRO A 437 6.89 8.20 9.24
C PRO A 437 5.39 7.92 9.23
N MET A 438 4.98 6.85 8.55
CA MET A 438 3.55 6.46 8.47
C MET A 438 3.05 5.80 9.75
N LEU A 439 3.96 5.34 10.61
CA LEU A 439 3.64 4.70 11.87
C LEU A 439 4.03 5.60 13.05
N ASP A 440 3.25 5.57 14.12
CA ASP A 440 3.59 6.22 15.39
C ASP A 440 4.60 5.41 16.21
N GLU A 441 4.93 5.89 17.41
CA GLU A 441 5.88 5.22 18.32
C GLU A 441 5.39 3.83 18.78
N TYR A 442 4.10 3.55 18.64
CA TYR A 442 3.48 2.25 18.91
C TYR A 442 3.30 1.43 17.61
N GLY A 443 3.83 1.88 16.48
CA GLY A 443 3.69 1.20 15.20
C GLY A 443 2.29 1.25 14.60
N LEU A 444 1.39 2.11 15.10
CA LEU A 444 0.05 2.30 14.55
C LEU A 444 0.07 3.26 13.36
N PRO A 445 -0.71 3.01 12.29
CA PRO A 445 -0.83 3.92 11.16
C PRO A 445 -1.30 5.33 11.58
N LYS A 446 -0.53 6.36 11.24
CA LYS A 446 -0.85 7.78 11.41
C LYS A 446 -1.86 8.26 10.36
N ARG A 447 -3.09 7.76 10.48
CA ARG A 447 -4.15 7.96 9.48
C ARG A 447 -4.47 9.44 9.29
N ARG A 448 -4.55 9.86 8.02
CA ARG A 448 -4.83 11.24 7.57
C ARG A 448 -3.78 12.29 7.97
N GLU A 449 -2.59 11.88 8.42
CA GLU A 449 -1.47 12.81 8.61
C GLU A 449 -0.75 13.16 7.31
N VAL A 450 -1.01 12.42 6.24
CA VAL A 450 -0.47 12.71 4.90
C VAL A 450 -1.56 13.32 4.04
N ASP A 451 -1.26 14.46 3.41
CA ASP A 451 -2.20 15.11 2.50
C ASP A 451 -2.36 14.29 1.21
N CYS A 452 -1.26 13.83 0.60
CA CYS A 452 -1.31 12.85 -0.48
C CYS A 452 -0.17 11.84 -0.45
N MET A 453 -0.47 10.64 -0.93
CA MET A 453 0.56 9.69 -1.34
C MET A 453 0.81 9.83 -2.84
N ILE A 454 2.07 9.91 -3.26
CA ILE A 454 2.42 9.86 -4.69
C ILE A 454 2.59 8.40 -5.10
N SER A 455 1.77 7.99 -6.06
CA SER A 455 1.78 6.68 -6.69
C SER A 455 2.36 6.82 -8.10
N TYR A 456 3.45 6.11 -8.40
CA TYR A 456 4.15 6.24 -9.66
C TYR A 456 4.96 4.98 -10.00
N GLN A 457 5.44 4.90 -11.23
CA GLN A 457 6.35 3.84 -11.64
C GLN A 457 7.81 4.27 -11.36
N TRP A 458 8.61 3.34 -10.85
CA TRP A 458 9.95 3.59 -10.28
C TRP A 458 10.94 4.34 -11.20
N ASP A 459 10.84 4.24 -12.52
CA ASP A 459 11.73 4.96 -13.43
C ASP A 459 11.41 6.48 -13.50
N ASN A 460 10.24 6.90 -13.00
CA ASN A 460 9.80 8.29 -12.97
C ASN A 460 10.23 9.06 -11.70
N GLN A 461 11.17 8.51 -10.92
CA GLN A 461 11.65 9.09 -9.65
C GLN A 461 12.12 10.54 -9.76
N ILE A 462 12.84 10.87 -10.83
CA ILE A 462 13.41 12.21 -11.02
C ILE A 462 12.29 13.25 -11.11
N PHE A 463 11.24 12.93 -11.86
CA PHE A 463 10.13 13.84 -12.06
C PHE A 463 9.28 14.00 -10.79
N VAL A 464 8.91 12.87 -10.17
CA VAL A 464 8.11 12.86 -8.94
C VAL A 464 8.82 13.59 -7.79
N ARG A 465 10.15 13.48 -7.70
CA ARG A 465 10.94 14.23 -6.72
C ARG A 465 10.80 15.73 -6.90
N LYS A 466 10.92 16.25 -8.12
CA LYS A 466 10.76 17.70 -8.35
C LYS A 466 9.36 18.17 -7.96
N VAL A 467 8.34 17.35 -8.24
CA VAL A 467 6.97 17.62 -7.79
C VAL A 467 6.88 17.63 -6.26
N TYR A 468 7.52 16.67 -5.59
CA TYR A 468 7.60 16.66 -4.14
C TYR A 468 8.26 17.92 -3.58
N GLU A 469 9.39 18.35 -4.14
CA GLU A 469 10.11 19.55 -3.73
C GLU A 469 9.20 20.79 -3.81
N ASP A 470 8.49 20.94 -4.93
CA ASP A 470 7.46 21.97 -5.12
C ASP A 470 6.32 21.87 -4.09
N MET A 471 5.89 20.66 -3.77
CA MET A 471 4.81 20.37 -2.81
C MET A 471 5.22 20.68 -1.38
N SER A 472 6.46 20.37 -1.00
CA SER A 472 7.04 20.72 0.29
C SER A 472 7.10 22.22 0.49
N MET A 473 7.50 22.98 -0.54
CA MET A 473 7.51 24.45 -0.51
C MET A 473 6.14 25.08 -0.34
N ARG A 474 5.07 24.32 -0.59
CA ARG A 474 3.68 24.76 -0.46
C ARG A 474 2.96 24.09 0.71
N GLU A 475 3.71 23.48 1.64
CA GLU A 475 3.19 22.82 2.84
C GLU A 475 2.14 21.74 2.53
N ILE A 476 2.41 20.92 1.50
CA ILE A 476 1.70 19.67 1.26
C ILE A 476 2.51 18.56 1.93
N ARG A 477 1.87 17.83 2.85
CA ARG A 477 2.49 16.65 3.47
C ARG A 477 2.37 15.48 2.50
N VAL A 478 3.50 15.08 1.92
CA VAL A 478 3.55 14.03 0.90
C VAL A 478 4.26 12.79 1.45
N TRP A 479 3.74 11.62 1.11
CA TRP A 479 4.42 10.35 1.27
C TRP A 479 4.58 9.63 -0.07
N PHE A 480 5.67 8.91 -0.24
CA PHE A 480 6.02 8.16 -1.45
C PHE A 480 7.22 7.26 -1.14
N ASP A 481 7.51 6.29 -2.01
CA ASP A 481 8.40 5.15 -1.78
C ASP A 481 9.93 5.40 -1.86
N ILE A 482 10.36 6.67 -1.77
CA ILE A 482 11.79 7.05 -1.70
C ILE A 482 12.11 7.85 -0.42
N TRP A 483 13.40 7.96 -0.10
CA TRP A 483 13.95 8.64 1.09
C TRP A 483 13.60 8.02 2.45
N GLY A 484 13.72 6.69 2.56
CA GLY A 484 13.63 5.99 3.86
C GLY A 484 12.21 5.89 4.45
N SER A 485 11.21 6.20 3.63
CA SER A 485 9.79 6.12 3.96
C SER A 485 9.24 4.70 3.94
N MET A 486 9.87 3.81 3.17
CA MET A 486 9.63 2.37 3.18
C MET A 486 10.45 1.75 4.29
N GLN A 487 9.79 1.03 5.19
CA GLN A 487 10.45 0.42 6.35
C GLN A 487 10.06 -1.04 6.48
N ARG A 488 11.06 -1.90 6.70
CA ARG A 488 10.91 -3.35 6.98
C ARG A 488 10.23 -4.15 5.87
N ASN A 489 8.91 -4.10 5.74
CA ASN A 489 8.13 -4.82 4.73
C ASN A 489 7.55 -3.85 3.70
N ALA A 490 7.91 -4.04 2.43
CA ALA A 490 7.52 -3.17 1.34
C ALA A 490 6.01 -3.16 1.06
N ASN A 491 5.35 -4.32 1.13
CA ASN A 491 3.91 -4.42 0.91
C ASN A 491 3.14 -3.76 2.06
N GLU A 492 3.60 -3.93 3.30
CA GLU A 492 3.02 -3.31 4.49
C GLU A 492 3.21 -1.79 4.48
N ALA A 493 4.45 -1.32 4.22
CA ALA A 493 4.76 0.11 4.16
C ALA A 493 3.93 0.80 3.08
N MET A 494 3.75 0.15 1.92
CA MET A 494 2.95 0.71 0.84
C MET A 494 1.47 0.79 1.17
N ALA A 495 0.91 -0.30 1.68
CA ALA A 495 -0.48 -0.32 2.12
C ALA A 495 -0.73 0.71 3.23
N THR A 496 0.21 0.84 4.17
CA THR A 496 0.16 1.87 5.22
C THR A 496 0.19 3.27 4.61
N GLY A 497 1.00 3.52 3.58
CA GLY A 497 1.01 4.78 2.83
C GLY A 497 -0.36 5.12 2.24
N VAL A 498 -1.01 4.14 1.60
CA VAL A 498 -2.37 4.28 1.06
C VAL A 498 -3.36 4.58 2.18
N GLU A 499 -3.31 3.82 3.28
CA GLU A 499 -4.18 4.01 4.44
C GLU A 499 -4.01 5.39 5.09
N CYS A 500 -2.78 5.87 5.21
CA CYS A 500 -2.47 7.14 5.88
C CYS A 500 -2.74 8.38 5.01
N ALA A 501 -2.75 8.24 3.68
CA ALA A 501 -3.02 9.32 2.76
C ALA A 501 -4.52 9.68 2.67
N LYS A 502 -4.81 10.98 2.55
CA LYS A 502 -6.18 11.47 2.25
C LYS A 502 -6.56 11.27 0.78
N VAL A 503 -5.59 11.39 -0.13
CA VAL A 503 -5.76 11.25 -1.59
C VAL A 503 -4.52 10.59 -2.19
N LEU A 504 -4.68 9.86 -3.29
CA LEU A 504 -3.56 9.39 -4.09
C LEU A 504 -3.34 10.35 -5.27
N LEU A 505 -2.11 10.83 -5.43
CA LEU A 505 -1.63 11.51 -6.62
C LEU A 505 -0.98 10.48 -7.54
N VAL A 506 -1.65 10.10 -8.62
CA VAL A 506 -1.23 8.99 -9.50
C VAL A 506 -0.57 9.51 -10.76
N PHE A 507 0.71 9.20 -10.95
CA PHE A 507 1.46 9.47 -12.18
C PHE A 507 1.26 8.31 -13.15
N LEU A 508 0.22 8.45 -13.96
CA LEU A 508 -0.27 7.43 -14.86
C LEU A 508 0.55 7.45 -16.17
N SER A 509 1.21 6.32 -16.45
CA SER A 509 1.97 6.02 -17.65
C SER A 509 1.66 4.60 -18.13
N LYS A 510 2.09 4.23 -19.34
CA LYS A 510 1.99 2.84 -19.79
C LYS A 510 2.77 1.90 -18.87
N ALA A 511 3.97 2.30 -18.43
CA ALA A 511 4.79 1.51 -17.52
C ALA A 511 4.14 1.33 -16.13
N TYR A 512 3.42 2.35 -15.64
CA TYR A 512 2.62 2.24 -14.41
C TYR A 512 1.53 1.18 -14.56
N LEU A 513 0.82 1.19 -15.69
CA LEU A 513 -0.22 0.20 -15.97
C LEU A 513 0.34 -1.21 -16.12
N ASP A 514 1.56 -1.38 -16.63
CA ASP A 514 2.17 -2.70 -16.79
C ASP A 514 2.82 -3.23 -15.49
N SER A 515 2.94 -2.38 -14.46
CA SER A 515 3.50 -2.74 -13.16
C SER A 515 2.48 -3.41 -12.25
N ALA A 516 2.70 -4.68 -11.93
CA ALA A 516 1.83 -5.43 -11.01
C ALA A 516 1.75 -4.79 -9.61
N ASN A 517 2.84 -4.18 -9.12
CA ASN A 517 2.84 -3.49 -7.82
C ASN A 517 1.98 -2.22 -7.87
N CYS A 518 2.11 -1.41 -8.93
CA CYS A 518 1.32 -0.19 -9.10
C CYS A 518 -0.17 -0.51 -9.26
N GLN A 519 -0.51 -1.55 -10.03
CA GLN A 519 -1.90 -2.02 -10.14
C GLN A 519 -2.46 -2.49 -8.80
N MET A 520 -1.69 -3.25 -8.02
CA MET A 520 -2.11 -3.74 -6.69
C MET A 520 -2.38 -2.57 -5.74
N GLU A 521 -1.48 -1.59 -5.70
CA GLU A 521 -1.62 -0.37 -4.90
C GLU A 521 -2.85 0.45 -5.31
N PHE A 522 -3.06 0.65 -6.62
CA PHE A 522 -4.22 1.36 -7.14
C PHE A 522 -5.53 0.64 -6.78
N ARG A 523 -5.60 -0.67 -7.00
CA ARG A 523 -6.76 -1.50 -6.62
C ARG A 523 -7.02 -1.43 -5.12
N TYR A 524 -5.96 -1.46 -4.31
CA TYR A 524 -6.09 -1.33 -2.87
C TYR A 524 -6.65 0.04 -2.49
N ALA A 525 -6.16 1.13 -3.08
CA ALA A 525 -6.70 2.47 -2.87
C ALA A 525 -8.18 2.59 -3.27
N VAL A 526 -8.60 1.97 -4.38
CA VAL A 526 -10.01 1.88 -4.78
C VAL A 526 -10.82 1.14 -3.71
N LYS A 527 -10.37 -0.03 -3.26
CA LYS A 527 -11.04 -0.83 -2.21
C LYS A 527 -11.14 -0.08 -0.87
N ARG A 528 -10.15 0.76 -0.56
CA ARG A 528 -10.16 1.65 0.61
C ARG A 528 -11.01 2.92 0.42
N GLY A 529 -11.60 3.11 -0.76
CA GLY A 529 -12.42 4.28 -1.09
C GLY A 529 -11.64 5.59 -1.08
N LYS A 530 -10.37 5.56 -1.50
CA LYS A 530 -9.52 6.75 -1.54
C LYS A 530 -9.88 7.66 -2.72
N GLY A 531 -9.69 8.96 -2.51
CA GLY A 531 -9.78 9.94 -3.60
C GLY A 531 -8.57 9.88 -4.51
N PHE A 532 -8.72 10.33 -5.76
CA PHE A 532 -7.62 10.41 -6.73
C PHE A 532 -7.40 11.82 -7.28
N VAL A 533 -6.16 12.14 -7.60
CA VAL A 533 -5.76 13.18 -8.54
C VAL A 533 -4.84 12.51 -9.57
N ILE A 534 -5.20 12.56 -10.84
CA ILE A 534 -4.49 11.81 -11.90
C ILE A 534 -3.59 12.76 -12.69
N ILE A 535 -2.32 12.39 -12.82
CA ILE A 535 -1.35 13.05 -13.69
C ILE A 535 -1.01 12.08 -14.82
N ARG A 536 -1.49 12.35 -16.03
CA ARG A 536 -1.13 11.57 -17.23
C ARG A 536 0.23 12.04 -17.72
N THR A 537 1.23 11.17 -17.64
CA THR A 537 2.60 11.51 -18.03
C THR A 537 2.94 11.12 -19.46
N GLU A 538 2.00 10.50 -20.17
CA GLU A 538 2.10 10.14 -21.59
C GLU A 538 0.75 10.38 -22.28
N PRO A 539 0.73 10.78 -23.57
CA PRO A 539 -0.50 10.93 -24.32
C PRO A 539 -1.09 9.57 -24.68
N ASN A 540 -2.41 9.52 -24.92
CA ASN A 540 -3.12 8.35 -25.46
C ASN A 540 -3.00 7.05 -24.63
N ILE A 541 -2.82 7.15 -23.31
CA ILE A 541 -2.80 5.98 -22.42
C ILE A 541 -4.17 5.30 -22.45
N GLN A 542 -4.20 4.04 -22.89
CA GLN A 542 -5.38 3.19 -22.84
C GLN A 542 -5.57 2.63 -21.43
N LEU A 543 -6.75 2.85 -20.87
CA LEU A 543 -7.13 2.37 -19.55
C LEU A 543 -8.19 1.28 -19.68
N ASP A 544 -8.09 0.27 -18.81
CA ASP A 544 -9.16 -0.70 -18.64
C ASP A 544 -10.46 -0.01 -18.19
N PRO A 545 -11.65 -0.50 -18.59
CA PRO A 545 -12.93 0.10 -18.23
C PRO A 545 -13.13 0.34 -16.73
N TRP A 546 -12.70 -0.61 -15.90
CA TRP A 546 -12.83 -0.51 -14.43
C TRP A 546 -11.97 0.63 -13.85
N MET A 547 -10.81 0.92 -14.44
CA MET A 547 -9.98 2.06 -14.02
C MET A 547 -10.61 3.38 -14.42
N ILE A 548 -11.20 3.44 -15.62
CA ILE A 548 -11.94 4.62 -16.09
C ILE A 548 -13.06 4.95 -15.11
N GLU A 549 -13.86 3.94 -14.74
CA GLU A 549 -14.91 4.07 -13.73
C GLU A 549 -14.36 4.53 -12.37
N ALA A 550 -13.26 3.93 -11.90
CA ALA A 550 -12.64 4.29 -10.63
C ALA A 550 -12.19 5.77 -10.58
N ILE A 551 -11.58 6.28 -11.66
CA ILE A 551 -11.08 7.66 -11.73
C ILE A 551 -12.12 8.67 -12.22
N GLN A 552 -13.30 8.21 -12.66
CA GLN A 552 -14.33 9.08 -13.19
C GLN A 552 -14.76 10.11 -12.15
N GLY A 553 -14.87 11.37 -12.57
CA GLY A 553 -15.24 12.49 -11.70
C GLY A 553 -14.12 12.99 -10.78
N PHE A 554 -12.90 12.47 -10.89
CA PHE A 554 -11.71 13.04 -10.24
C PHE A 554 -10.92 13.96 -11.18
N PRO A 555 -10.14 14.92 -10.61
CA PRO A 555 -9.27 15.79 -11.38
C PRO A 555 -8.20 15.01 -12.14
N GLN A 556 -8.03 15.32 -13.43
CA GLN A 556 -7.00 14.72 -14.30
C GLN A 556 -6.25 15.83 -15.04
N TYR A 557 -4.93 15.70 -15.13
CA TYR A 557 -4.05 16.67 -15.77
C TYR A 557 -3.07 15.95 -16.71
N GLU A 558 -2.77 16.55 -17.86
CA GLU A 558 -1.80 16.02 -18.82
C GLU A 558 -0.46 16.73 -18.64
N ILE A 559 0.49 16.05 -18.00
CA ILE A 559 1.78 16.62 -17.62
C ILE A 559 2.89 15.67 -18.06
N TYR A 560 3.42 15.91 -19.26
CA TYR A 560 4.43 15.05 -19.89
C TYR A 560 5.86 15.41 -19.47
N SER A 561 6.07 16.58 -18.86
CA SER A 561 7.39 17.06 -18.46
C SER A 561 7.28 18.05 -17.30
N TYR A 562 8.40 18.31 -16.65
CA TYR A 562 8.46 19.33 -15.59
C TYR A 562 8.14 20.74 -16.12
N SER A 563 8.54 21.09 -17.35
CA SER A 563 8.17 22.38 -17.97
C SER A 563 6.66 22.56 -18.13
N THR A 564 5.89 21.46 -18.24
CA THR A 564 4.43 21.53 -18.31
C THR A 564 3.81 21.91 -16.96
N LEU A 565 4.49 21.64 -15.83
CA LEU A 565 4.02 22.07 -14.51
C LEU A 565 4.15 23.58 -14.29
N GLU A 566 5.12 24.20 -14.97
CA GLU A 566 5.35 25.65 -14.94
C GLU A 566 4.38 26.40 -15.87
N ALA A 567 3.75 25.70 -16.82
CA ALA A 567 2.76 26.29 -17.71
C ALA A 567 1.57 26.87 -16.91
N LEU A 568 1.03 27.97 -17.40
CA LEU A 568 -0.08 28.67 -16.77
C LEU A 568 -1.42 28.15 -17.31
N ILE A 569 -2.32 27.75 -16.42
CA ILE A 569 -3.73 27.51 -16.71
C ILE A 569 -4.48 28.74 -16.21
N ASN A 570 -5.01 29.54 -17.13
CA ASN A 570 -5.69 30.81 -16.83
C ASN A 570 -4.87 31.70 -15.87
N GLY A 571 -3.57 31.88 -16.14
CA GLY A 571 -2.70 32.74 -15.34
C GLY A 571 -2.16 32.12 -14.04
N VAL A 572 -2.51 30.88 -13.74
CA VAL A 572 -2.07 30.15 -12.54
C VAL A 572 -1.13 29.00 -12.91
N PRO A 573 0.05 28.85 -12.27
CA PRO A 573 0.93 27.71 -12.51
C PRO A 573 0.20 26.38 -12.31
N THR A 574 0.37 25.45 -13.24
CA THR A 574 -0.32 24.16 -13.23
C THR A 574 -0.07 23.38 -11.94
N ILE A 575 1.15 23.47 -11.41
CA ILE A 575 1.51 22.89 -10.11
C ILE A 575 0.65 23.42 -8.94
N ASP A 576 0.29 24.70 -8.93
CA ASP A 576 -0.57 25.30 -7.91
C ASP A 576 -2.02 24.80 -8.04
N VAL A 577 -2.50 24.61 -9.28
CA VAL A 577 -3.82 24.01 -9.57
C VAL A 577 -3.89 22.57 -9.06
N ILE A 578 -2.87 21.75 -9.32
CA ILE A 578 -2.79 20.35 -8.86
C ILE A 578 -2.81 20.29 -7.33
N MET A 579 -2.13 21.20 -6.64
CA MET A 579 -2.10 21.19 -5.17
C MET A 579 -3.42 21.62 -4.54
N GLN A 580 -4.14 22.55 -5.18
CA GLN A 580 -5.51 22.86 -4.79
C GLN A 580 -6.42 21.64 -4.96
N ALA A 581 -6.26 20.88 -6.05
CA ALA A 581 -6.97 19.63 -6.27
C ALA A 581 -6.71 18.61 -5.16
N VAL A 582 -5.43 18.36 -4.84
CA VAL A 582 -5.02 17.46 -3.74
C VAL A 582 -5.70 17.84 -2.42
N ARG A 583 -5.70 19.13 -2.08
CA ARG A 583 -6.32 19.63 -0.84
C ARG A 583 -7.83 19.48 -0.85
N LYS A 584 -8.52 19.95 -1.89
CA LYS A 584 -9.98 19.91 -2.00
C LYS A 584 -10.50 18.47 -2.00
N VAL A 585 -9.91 17.59 -2.82
CA VAL A 585 -10.30 16.18 -2.90
C VAL A 585 -10.02 15.47 -1.57
N GLY A 586 -8.82 15.65 -0.99
CA GLY A 586 -8.44 15.00 0.27
C GLY A 586 -9.27 15.48 1.48
N HIS A 587 -9.69 16.74 1.49
CA HIS A 587 -10.56 17.29 2.54
C HIS A 587 -12.00 16.78 2.44
N ALA A 588 -12.50 16.55 1.22
CA ALA A 588 -13.84 15.99 1.03
C ALA A 588 -13.94 14.50 1.38
N GLN A 589 -12.81 13.77 1.42
CA GLN A 589 -12.84 12.35 1.74
C GLN A 589 -13.29 12.11 3.20
N PRO A 590 -14.19 11.14 3.44
CA PRO A 590 -14.64 10.81 4.78
C PRO A 590 -13.52 10.07 5.57
N PRO A 591 -13.54 10.08 6.92
CA PRO A 591 -12.43 9.57 7.75
C PRO A 591 -12.26 8.05 7.63
N ASP A 592 -11.04 7.54 7.54
CA ASP A 592 -10.81 6.09 7.44
C ASP A 592 -11.36 5.36 8.68
N VAL A 593 -12.16 4.33 8.46
CA VAL A 593 -12.67 3.47 9.53
C VAL A 593 -11.54 2.51 9.97
N VAL A 594 -11.43 2.25 11.27
CA VAL A 594 -10.46 1.28 11.80
C VAL A 594 -11.09 -0.10 11.78
N ASP A 595 -10.79 -0.84 10.71
CA ASP A 595 -11.53 -2.04 10.31
C ASP A 595 -11.04 -3.34 10.96
N ASP A 596 -10.01 -3.29 11.82
CA ASP A 596 -9.54 -4.43 12.63
C ASP A 596 -9.48 -4.09 14.11
N CYS A 597 -10.60 -3.61 14.64
CA CYS A 597 -10.80 -3.53 16.06
C CYS A 597 -11.46 -4.82 16.58
N SER A 598 -11.04 -5.31 17.74
CA SER A 598 -11.79 -6.36 18.43
C SER A 598 -13.19 -5.87 18.76
N ALA A 599 -14.11 -6.80 19.05
CA ALA A 599 -15.45 -6.43 19.48
C ALA A 599 -15.42 -5.49 20.69
N GLU A 600 -14.50 -5.69 21.66
CA GLU A 600 -14.32 -4.77 22.79
C GLU A 600 -13.91 -3.36 22.33
N LEU A 601 -12.91 -3.26 21.46
CA LEU A 601 -12.41 -1.97 20.99
C LEU A 601 -13.47 -1.24 20.14
N PHE A 602 -14.24 -1.97 19.33
CA PHE A 602 -15.39 -1.45 18.61
C PHE A 602 -16.47 -0.91 19.55
N GLU A 603 -16.86 -1.69 20.56
CA GLU A 603 -17.89 -1.31 21.53
C GLU A 603 -17.46 -0.08 22.36
N LEU A 604 -16.20 -0.02 22.79
CA LEU A 604 -15.65 1.13 23.50
C LEU A 604 -15.65 2.40 22.63
N ARG A 605 -15.32 2.28 21.34
CA ARG A 605 -15.43 3.41 20.41
C ARG A 605 -16.88 3.85 20.26
N CYS A 606 -17.81 2.93 20.01
CA CYS A 606 -19.22 3.25 19.91
C CYS A 606 -19.75 3.95 21.17
N LEU A 607 -19.34 3.49 22.34
CA LEU A 607 -19.73 4.07 23.63
C LEU A 607 -19.13 5.45 23.84
N LEU A 608 -17.85 5.65 23.50
CA LEU A 608 -17.21 6.96 23.54
C LEU A 608 -17.91 7.93 22.58
N ASP A 609 -18.26 7.46 21.38
CA ASP A 609 -18.95 8.26 20.39
C ASP A 609 -20.35 8.68 20.89
N ASP A 610 -21.13 7.73 21.43
CA ASP A 610 -22.44 8.02 22.03
C ASP A 610 -22.32 8.98 23.22
N ALA A 611 -21.25 8.87 24.03
CA ALA A 611 -21.04 9.73 25.19
C ALA A 611 -20.75 11.16 24.77
N ARG A 612 -19.87 11.35 23.78
CA ARG A 612 -19.56 12.67 23.24
C ARG A 612 -20.78 13.29 22.54
N ASP A 613 -21.65 12.48 21.92
CA ASP A 613 -22.93 12.91 21.38
C ASP A 613 -23.87 13.47 22.44
N ALA A 614 -24.00 12.75 23.55
CA ALA A 614 -24.83 13.16 24.68
C ALA A 614 -24.30 14.46 25.33
N ILE A 615 -22.99 14.59 25.54
CA ILE A 615 -22.37 15.80 26.13
C ILE A 615 -22.71 17.02 25.28
N SER A 616 -22.59 16.86 23.97
CA SER A 616 -22.89 17.94 23.05
C SER A 616 -24.36 18.34 23.12
N ALA A 617 -25.27 17.37 23.13
CA ALA A 617 -26.70 17.64 23.26
C ALA A 617 -27.04 18.38 24.58
N GLU A 618 -26.46 17.95 25.72
CA GLU A 618 -26.68 18.55 27.04
C GLU A 618 -26.10 19.97 27.17
N SER A 619 -24.95 20.23 26.54
CA SER A 619 -24.30 21.56 26.56
C SER A 619 -24.94 22.58 25.60
N GLY A 620 -25.99 22.20 24.86
CA GLY A 620 -26.59 23.04 23.82
C GLY A 620 -25.66 23.31 22.63
N GLN A 621 -24.48 22.69 22.61
CA GLN A 621 -23.56 22.72 21.49
C GLN A 621 -24.03 21.70 20.46
N SER A 622 -24.23 22.11 19.21
CA SER A 622 -24.41 21.13 18.15
C SER A 622 -23.05 20.54 17.80
N ARG A 623 -22.80 19.29 18.21
CA ARG A 623 -21.62 18.50 17.83
C ARG A 623 -21.38 18.44 16.32
N PHE A 624 -22.41 18.78 15.56
CA PHE A 624 -22.62 18.37 14.18
C PHE A 624 -23.01 19.48 13.22
N LYS A 625 -22.82 20.76 13.58
CA LYS A 625 -22.94 21.79 12.54
C LYS A 625 -21.67 21.78 11.70
N THR A 626 -20.69 22.63 11.97
CA THR A 626 -19.52 22.79 11.08
C THR A 626 -18.41 23.63 11.78
N CYS A 627 -17.10 23.43 11.48
CA CYS A 627 -16.01 24.38 11.82
C CYS A 627 -16.45 25.74 11.23
N THR A 628 -16.48 26.82 12.03
CA THR A 628 -16.87 28.17 11.54
C THR A 628 -15.95 28.68 10.43
N ARG A 629 -14.80 28.04 10.26
CA ARG A 629 -13.77 28.38 9.28
C ARG A 629 -13.82 27.54 7.99
N CYS A 630 -13.87 26.21 8.08
CA CYS A 630 -13.78 25.33 6.90
C CYS A 630 -15.08 24.58 6.57
N GLY A 631 -16.15 24.79 7.35
CA GLY A 631 -17.43 24.15 7.06
C GLY A 631 -17.47 22.63 7.34
N GLN A 632 -16.41 22.00 7.86
CA GLN A 632 -16.45 20.57 8.16
C GLN A 632 -17.18 20.26 9.45
N LYS A 633 -17.96 19.18 9.46
CA LYS A 633 -18.53 18.63 10.69
C LYS A 633 -17.39 18.26 11.64
N PHE A 634 -17.54 18.61 12.92
CA PHE A 634 -16.66 18.12 13.96
C PHE A 634 -16.92 16.62 14.12
N ASP A 635 -15.91 15.78 13.87
CA ASP A 635 -15.96 14.35 14.16
C ASP A 635 -14.91 13.93 15.21
N GLU A 636 -15.09 12.72 15.71
CA GLU A 636 -14.31 12.04 16.76
C GLU A 636 -12.81 11.90 16.47
N TYR A 637 -12.45 11.96 15.18
CA TYR A 637 -11.14 11.66 14.61
C TYR A 637 -10.45 12.89 14.03
N THR A 638 -11.15 14.01 13.91
CA THR A 638 -10.59 15.32 13.53
C THR A 638 -9.67 15.88 14.63
N LYS A 639 -8.45 15.36 14.75
CA LYS A 639 -7.32 16.13 15.28
C LYS A 639 -6.81 17.06 14.15
N GLY A 640 -6.74 18.36 14.39
CA GLY A 640 -6.03 19.29 13.50
C GLY A 640 -6.62 19.48 12.09
N GLY A 641 -7.95 19.61 11.96
CA GLY A 641 -8.64 19.67 10.67
C GLY A 641 -8.79 21.06 10.03
N CYS A 642 -8.64 22.15 10.80
CA CYS A 642 -8.62 23.52 10.27
C CYS A 642 -7.13 23.84 10.05
N LYS A 643 -6.77 24.63 9.05
CA LYS A 643 -5.37 24.81 8.59
C LYS A 643 -4.94 26.24 8.93
N ASN A 644 -3.97 26.53 9.80
CA ASN A 644 -3.51 27.88 10.24
C ASN A 644 -3.05 28.75 9.06
N HIS A 645 -3.83 29.74 8.61
CA HIS A 645 -3.32 30.71 7.63
C HIS A 645 -2.43 31.71 8.38
N ARG A 646 -1.13 31.66 8.14
CA ARG A 646 -0.24 32.78 8.47
C ARG A 646 -0.14 33.65 7.22
N ALA A 647 -0.48 34.93 7.28
CA ALA A 647 -0.14 35.85 6.20
C ALA A 647 1.28 36.35 6.45
N TYR A 648 2.17 36.26 5.45
CA TYR A 648 3.47 36.93 5.51
C TYR A 648 3.53 38.04 4.47
N TYR A 649 4.00 39.19 4.92
CA TYR A 649 4.34 40.35 4.10
C TYR A 649 5.75 40.15 3.55
N MET A 650 5.95 40.19 2.22
CA MET A 650 7.28 40.23 1.62
C MET A 650 7.38 41.40 0.63
N GLY A 651 8.26 42.36 0.93
CA GLY A 651 8.89 43.21 -0.08
C GLY A 651 8.02 44.28 -0.77
N GLY A 652 7.10 44.94 -0.06
CA GLY A 652 6.48 46.17 -0.57
C GLY A 652 5.37 45.99 -1.62
N THR A 653 4.95 44.75 -1.91
CA THR A 653 3.76 44.49 -2.73
C THR A 653 2.83 43.53 -2.00
N ILE A 654 1.75 44.06 -1.42
CA ILE A 654 0.59 43.24 -1.05
C ILE A 654 -0.22 43.08 -2.35
N LEU A 655 -0.27 41.87 -2.90
CA LEU A 655 -1.27 41.55 -3.92
C LEU A 655 -2.62 41.49 -3.19
N GLU A 656 -3.53 42.41 -3.52
CA GLU A 656 -4.88 42.42 -2.94
C GLU A 656 -5.53 41.03 -3.05
N GLY A 657 -5.89 40.45 -1.90
CA GLY A 657 -6.74 39.27 -1.81
C GLY A 657 -6.06 37.90 -1.71
N ARG A 658 -4.73 37.76 -1.53
CA ARG A 658 -4.10 36.43 -1.37
C ARG A 658 -3.36 36.18 -0.06
N TRP A 659 -3.62 35.00 0.53
CA TRP A 659 -2.87 34.43 1.65
C TRP A 659 -1.56 33.82 1.14
N VAL A 660 -0.46 34.55 1.34
CA VAL A 660 0.87 34.28 0.75
C VAL A 660 1.50 32.94 1.21
N CYS A 661 1.06 32.37 2.34
CA CYS A 661 1.66 31.16 2.93
C CYS A 661 1.46 29.86 2.13
N CYS A 662 0.30 29.66 1.48
CA CYS A 662 -0.05 28.36 0.86
C CYS A 662 -0.40 28.42 -0.64
N ARG A 663 -0.28 29.60 -1.26
CA ARG A 663 -0.65 29.88 -2.67
C ARG A 663 -2.07 29.42 -3.07
N GLN A 664 -2.99 29.29 -2.10
CA GLN A 664 -4.38 28.96 -2.39
C GLN A 664 -5.09 30.13 -3.09
N GLN A 665 -6.01 29.79 -4.00
CA GLN A 665 -6.72 30.77 -4.84
C GLN A 665 -7.94 31.39 -4.15
N GLU A 666 -8.56 30.69 -3.21
CA GLU A 666 -9.78 31.14 -2.50
C GLU A 666 -9.49 31.51 -1.04
N ARG A 667 -10.33 32.38 -0.49
CA ARG A 667 -10.25 32.85 0.90
C ARG A 667 -10.46 31.74 1.93
N ASP A 668 -11.24 30.72 1.58
CA ASP A 668 -11.69 29.60 2.41
C ASP A 668 -11.06 28.25 2.00
N SER A 669 -10.12 28.26 1.06
CA SER A 669 -9.38 27.07 0.65
C SER A 669 -8.53 26.48 1.81
N PRO A 670 -8.39 25.14 1.94
CA PRO A 670 -7.61 24.54 3.02
C PRO A 670 -6.12 24.92 2.91
N GLY A 671 -5.54 25.70 3.84
CA GLY A 671 -4.17 26.22 3.67
C GLY A 671 -3.36 26.47 4.96
N CYS A 672 -2.20 25.83 5.04
CA CYS A 672 -1.15 25.92 6.09
C CYS A 672 -1.39 25.19 7.44
N ASP A 673 -0.34 24.91 8.23
CA ASP A 673 -0.26 24.05 9.45
C ASP A 673 -1.58 23.60 10.12
N SER A 674 -1.70 22.31 10.42
CA SER A 674 -2.87 21.79 11.18
C SER A 674 -3.12 22.60 12.47
N CYS A 675 -4.36 23.04 12.63
CA CYS A 675 -4.89 23.67 13.83
C CYS A 675 -6.21 23.00 14.20
N ASP A 676 -6.58 23.09 15.46
CA ASP A 676 -7.83 22.52 15.91
C ASP A 676 -9.02 23.24 15.27
N HIS A 677 -10.07 22.48 14.96
CA HIS A 677 -11.36 23.05 14.53
C HIS A 677 -11.91 23.93 15.65
N THR A 678 -12.60 25.02 15.30
CA THR A 678 -13.21 25.94 16.28
C THR A 678 -14.64 26.28 15.89
N ASP A 679 -15.52 26.34 16.89
CA ASP A 679 -16.93 26.74 16.80
C ASP A 679 -17.12 28.21 17.19
N VAL A 680 -16.05 28.89 17.60
CA VAL A 680 -16.04 30.30 17.98
C VAL A 680 -16.19 31.16 16.71
N ASN A 681 -17.13 32.10 16.75
CA ASN A 681 -17.30 33.10 15.70
C ASN A 681 -16.09 34.04 15.67
N ARG A 682 -15.46 34.20 14.50
CA ARG A 682 -14.29 35.09 14.35
C ARG A 682 -14.74 36.51 14.09
N VAL A 683 -14.38 37.42 14.99
CA VAL A 683 -14.34 38.86 14.70
C VAL A 683 -12.91 39.18 14.29
N PHE A 684 -12.72 39.69 13.08
CA PHE A 684 -11.41 40.12 12.61
C PHE A 684 -11.29 41.62 12.84
N THR A 685 -10.19 42.04 13.45
CA THR A 685 -9.84 43.45 13.62
C THR A 685 -8.76 43.81 12.60
N VAL A 686 -8.90 44.98 11.97
CA VAL A 686 -7.89 45.51 11.05
C VAL A 686 -6.83 46.20 11.87
N ASP A 687 -5.56 45.80 11.71
CA ASP A 687 -4.44 46.61 12.15
C ASP A 687 -4.31 47.82 11.20
N PRO A 688 -4.53 49.06 11.68
CA PRO A 688 -4.52 50.25 10.85
C PRO A 688 -3.12 50.61 10.33
N SER A 689 -2.05 50.04 10.88
CA SER A 689 -0.67 50.38 10.49
C SER A 689 -0.19 49.59 9.26
N TYR A 690 -0.63 48.34 9.09
CA TYR A 690 -0.22 47.48 7.98
C TYR A 690 -1.40 46.90 7.17
N GLY A 691 -2.65 47.21 7.54
CA GLY A 691 -3.86 46.72 6.87
C GLY A 691 -4.14 45.22 7.06
N THR A 692 -3.43 44.58 8.00
CA THR A 692 -3.52 43.14 8.26
C THR A 692 -4.70 42.84 9.17
N TRP A 693 -5.52 41.86 8.78
CA TRP A 693 -6.63 41.38 9.60
C TRP A 693 -6.12 40.35 10.61
N THR A 694 -6.26 40.66 11.89
CA THR A 694 -5.88 39.77 12.97
C THR A 694 -7.14 39.22 13.63
N TRP A 695 -7.19 37.90 13.80
CA TRP A 695 -8.20 37.31 14.68
C TRP A 695 -7.70 37.38 16.11
N VAL A 696 -8.50 37.98 16.98
CA VAL A 696 -8.27 37.96 18.42
C VAL A 696 -9.27 36.94 18.99
N PRO A 697 -8.82 35.81 19.57
CA PRO A 697 -9.71 34.95 20.33
C PRO A 697 -10.37 35.74 21.47
N PRO A 698 -11.62 35.43 21.87
CA PRO A 698 -12.19 35.95 23.11
C PRO A 698 -11.32 35.64 24.34
#